data_AF-A0A9X1B9M7-F1
#
_entry.id   AF-A0A9X1B9M7-F1
#
_cell.length_a   1.000
_cell.length_b   1.000
_cell.length_c   1.000
_cell.angle_alpha   90.00
_cell.angle_beta   90.00
_cell.angle_gamma   90.00
#
_symmetry.space_group_name_H-M   'P 1'
#
loop_
_entity.id
_entity.type
_entity.pdbx_description
1 polymer ?
#
loop_
_entity_poly.entity_id
_entity_poly.type
_entity_poly.pdbx_seq_one_letter_code
_entity_poly.pdbx_strand_id
1 'polypeptide(L)'
;MDCPFEWLTLDGQSLFGRLFVERHSPALFDPCLPLIPEREIAVLNLLASNEPIQPADALANGSVRIYDGLAAVEQWLAETDLSQVGVLVVVAHGTERDGERPFRLPDGRPWSLPLTYGLPPLVILVACGNDAGNLLFDGQRLLSAGATSVLAPLGRPCPAAAGEFLATFAQAWRTGRRLDAILTDAQRPASAARGARLLRVLGRGDLRTSDLPELTEFSDTALVAAVRCGEDAALTVLIDRLTLRTLQQDFKLDQTERRLRDWLEIGRGDETGERWLGERLDSVSETLWPLSRAWIVPLEMQLAEAHDHHRLPRLEATCSKLGYGELQMPPTFHHYWSKLYYRSGRYALALHEVAQGLSRLGVDKPCEQGAGLLGQLLALLIDMDLPAPAAVLHQWLDEALARRTDVDVAWERHKLRDRAARIALRQGQIERAVTLYRLKRTESARFKGNGYRELAWLLYIESWRDPHGAAIPLAHEVESWLDGIEVLNPEPGNADALYLLRAYAAWAWCSQQSAAIERLERFIPMLEARLFSGDAGPPGFVFAYLHLCRRDGMPGTQPPPWDAIATVLEEQRYFLELAAFTALLGERGMAIRLLDRVVAQRVWHRPFAFPKWLEDAGLLDWEALVAERVRVERQALGGESVSPETLLVSGLLPL
;
A
#
# COMPACT_ATOMS: atom_id res chain seq x y z
N MET A 1 -11.87 -21.43 12.20
CA MET A 1 -13.31 -21.13 12.19
C MET A 1 -13.76 -21.53 10.80
N ASP A 2 -14.34 -22.72 10.68
CA ASP A 2 -14.66 -23.31 9.38
C ASP A 2 -15.98 -22.71 8.91
N CYS A 3 -15.89 -21.76 7.96
CA CYS A 3 -17.07 -21.28 7.27
C CYS A 3 -17.42 -22.32 6.20
N PRO A 4 -18.60 -22.97 6.26
CA PRO A 4 -19.01 -23.88 5.21
C PRO A 4 -19.06 -23.11 3.89
N PHE A 5 -18.35 -23.60 2.87
CA PHE A 5 -18.31 -23.02 1.52
C PHE A 5 -19.71 -22.72 0.95
N GLU A 6 -20.70 -23.45 1.42
CA GLU A 6 -22.13 -23.35 1.10
C GLU A 6 -22.76 -21.98 1.40
N TRP A 7 -22.11 -21.16 2.24
CA TRP A 7 -22.65 -19.86 2.70
C TRP A 7 -22.00 -18.66 2.03
N LEU A 8 -21.03 -18.88 1.13
CA LEU A 8 -20.40 -17.80 0.39
C LEU A 8 -21.35 -17.25 -0.67
N THR A 9 -21.59 -15.94 -0.62
CA THR A 9 -22.39 -15.20 -1.60
C THR A 9 -21.55 -14.13 -2.27
N LEU A 10 -21.70 -13.95 -3.57
CA LEU A 10 -21.20 -12.77 -4.30
C LEU A 10 -22.42 -11.97 -4.77
N ASP A 11 -22.49 -10.69 -4.42
CA ASP A 11 -23.60 -9.78 -4.74
C ASP A 11 -24.98 -10.33 -4.29
N GLY A 12 -25.03 -10.96 -3.11
CA GLY A 12 -26.24 -11.55 -2.55
C GLY A 12 -26.70 -12.84 -3.23
N GLN A 13 -25.95 -13.37 -4.20
CA GLN A 13 -26.21 -14.66 -4.84
C GLN A 13 -25.27 -15.73 -4.29
N SER A 14 -25.83 -16.89 -3.95
CA SER A 14 -25.06 -18.06 -3.52
C SER A 14 -24.05 -18.49 -4.59
N LEU A 15 -22.81 -18.72 -4.17
CA LEU A 15 -21.75 -19.29 -5.00
C LEU A 15 -21.85 -20.81 -5.14
N PHE A 16 -22.89 -21.42 -4.58
CA PHE A 16 -23.21 -22.84 -4.71
C PHE A 16 -23.33 -23.25 -6.19
N GLY A 17 -22.49 -24.19 -6.61
CA GLY A 17 -22.39 -24.62 -8.00
C GLY A 17 -21.78 -23.59 -8.98
N ARG A 18 -21.16 -22.52 -8.47
CA ARG A 18 -20.32 -21.61 -9.28
C ARG A 18 -18.84 -21.75 -8.91
N LEU A 19 -18.56 -22.16 -7.67
CA LEU A 19 -17.24 -22.60 -7.21
C LEU A 19 -17.07 -24.09 -7.51
N PHE A 20 -17.06 -24.49 -8.78
CA PHE A 20 -16.75 -25.87 -9.17
C PHE A 20 -15.26 -26.05 -9.45
N VAL A 21 -14.42 -25.94 -8.42
CA VAL A 21 -13.16 -26.69 -8.32
C VAL A 21 -12.85 -26.86 -6.84
N GLU A 22 -13.20 -28.02 -6.27
CA GLU A 22 -12.72 -28.39 -4.93
C GLU A 22 -11.22 -28.72 -5.04
N ARG A 23 -10.35 -27.78 -4.65
CA ARG A 23 -8.90 -27.97 -4.64
C ARG A 23 -8.49 -28.55 -3.29
N HIS A 24 -8.09 -29.82 -3.26
CA HIS A 24 -7.62 -30.49 -2.04
C HIS A 24 -6.12 -30.30 -1.74
N SER A 25 -5.48 -29.23 -2.22
CA SER A 25 -4.05 -28.98 -1.97
C SER A 25 -3.81 -27.49 -1.67
N PRO A 26 -2.83 -27.12 -0.82
CA PRO A 26 -2.38 -25.73 -0.73
C PRO A 26 -2.05 -25.22 -2.13
N ALA A 27 -2.47 -24.00 -2.47
CA ALA A 27 -2.07 -23.41 -3.74
C ALA A 27 -0.54 -23.39 -3.82
N LEU A 28 0.06 -24.17 -4.73
CA LEU A 28 1.50 -24.14 -4.95
C LEU A 28 1.87 -22.80 -5.58
N PHE A 29 2.70 -22.02 -4.88
CA PHE A 29 2.99 -20.61 -5.16
C PHE A 29 3.97 -20.36 -6.30
N ASP A 30 4.70 -21.40 -6.66
CA ASP A 30 5.68 -21.31 -7.72
C ASP A 30 4.95 -21.24 -9.05
N PRO A 31 5.39 -20.40 -9.99
CA PRO A 31 4.84 -20.45 -11.33
C PRO A 31 4.99 -21.86 -11.90
N CYS A 32 3.95 -22.33 -12.58
CA CYS A 32 4.03 -23.55 -13.35
C CYS A 32 4.25 -23.15 -14.80
N LEU A 33 5.39 -23.54 -15.37
CA LEU A 33 5.59 -23.39 -16.81
C LEU A 33 4.56 -24.25 -17.55
N PRO A 34 4.11 -23.79 -18.72
CA PRO A 34 3.20 -24.57 -19.54
C PRO A 34 3.93 -25.84 -20.00
N LEU A 35 3.16 -26.90 -20.19
CA LEU A 35 3.70 -28.12 -20.78
C LEU A 35 3.98 -27.91 -22.27
N ILE A 36 5.06 -28.50 -22.72
CA ILE A 36 5.43 -28.56 -24.13
C ILE A 36 4.28 -29.26 -24.91
N PRO A 37 3.66 -28.62 -25.91
CA PRO A 37 2.49 -29.15 -26.64
C PRO A 37 2.72 -30.51 -27.31
N GLU A 38 3.97 -30.84 -27.65
CA GLU A 38 4.35 -32.11 -28.28
C GLU A 38 4.30 -33.30 -27.33
N ARG A 39 4.20 -33.08 -26.01
CA ARG A 39 4.11 -34.20 -25.06
C ARG A 39 2.81 -34.98 -25.26
N GLU A 40 2.95 -36.29 -25.42
CA GLU A 40 1.83 -37.19 -25.72
C GLU A 40 0.81 -37.26 -24.56
N ILE A 41 -0.45 -37.55 -24.92
CA ILE A 41 -1.46 -38.03 -23.97
C ILE A 41 -1.43 -39.56 -24.01
N ALA A 42 -1.01 -40.20 -22.92
CA ALA A 42 -1.03 -41.66 -22.80
C ALA A 42 -2.33 -42.11 -22.11
N VAL A 43 -2.99 -43.14 -22.66
CA VAL A 43 -4.21 -43.72 -22.10
C VAL A 43 -3.96 -45.17 -21.72
N LEU A 44 -4.13 -45.50 -20.44
CA LEU A 44 -4.11 -46.87 -19.93
C LEU A 44 -5.54 -47.37 -19.87
N ASN A 45 -5.94 -48.15 -20.88
CA ASN A 45 -7.28 -48.70 -20.95
C ASN A 45 -7.28 -50.13 -20.39
N LEU A 46 -7.72 -50.25 -19.13
CA LEU A 46 -7.81 -51.52 -18.40
C LEU A 46 -9.20 -52.16 -18.49
N LEU A 47 -10.13 -51.56 -19.23
CA LEU A 47 -11.44 -52.16 -19.50
C LEU A 47 -11.31 -53.37 -20.42
N ALA A 48 -12.28 -54.30 -20.31
CA ALA A 48 -12.33 -55.44 -21.22
C ALA A 48 -12.75 -54.99 -22.62
N SER A 49 -12.21 -55.63 -23.67
CA SER A 49 -12.51 -55.28 -25.06
C SER A 49 -13.98 -55.50 -25.46
N ASN A 50 -14.73 -56.26 -24.66
CA ASN A 50 -16.15 -56.52 -24.86
C ASN A 50 -17.08 -55.53 -24.12
N GLU A 51 -16.54 -54.51 -23.43
CA GLU A 51 -17.37 -53.45 -22.85
C GLU A 51 -18.09 -52.68 -23.96
N PRO A 52 -19.40 -52.37 -23.80
CA PRO A 52 -20.20 -51.76 -24.86
C PRO A 52 -19.81 -50.32 -25.16
N ILE A 53 -19.14 -49.64 -24.23
CA ILE A 53 -18.68 -48.27 -24.37
C ILE A 53 -17.26 -48.19 -23.82
N GLN A 54 -16.31 -47.80 -24.66
CA GLN A 54 -14.92 -47.52 -24.28
C GLN A 54 -14.72 -46.00 -24.20
N PRO A 55 -14.57 -45.40 -22.99
CA PRO A 55 -14.29 -43.97 -22.88
C PRO A 55 -13.00 -43.56 -23.62
N ALA A 56 -12.04 -44.48 -23.76
CA ALA A 56 -10.78 -44.26 -24.48
C ALA A 56 -10.98 -43.96 -25.98
N ASP A 57 -12.02 -44.50 -26.62
CA ASP A 57 -12.31 -44.28 -28.04
C ASP A 57 -12.57 -42.80 -28.37
N ALA A 58 -13.04 -42.03 -27.39
CA ALA A 58 -13.26 -40.60 -27.52
C ALA A 58 -11.95 -39.79 -27.74
N LEU A 59 -10.79 -40.39 -27.49
CA LEU A 59 -9.47 -39.76 -27.59
C LEU A 59 -8.70 -40.16 -28.86
N ALA A 60 -9.27 -40.91 -29.79
CA ALA A 60 -8.59 -41.58 -30.90
C ALA A 60 -7.91 -40.68 -31.97
N ASN A 61 -7.90 -39.34 -31.81
CA ASN A 61 -7.33 -38.40 -32.77
C ASN A 61 -6.15 -37.62 -32.17
N GLY A 62 -5.08 -37.37 -32.97
CA GLY A 62 -3.92 -36.54 -32.62
C GLY A 62 -2.79 -37.29 -31.90
N SER A 63 -1.96 -36.57 -31.12
CA SER A 63 -0.86 -37.13 -30.30
C SER A 63 -1.36 -37.86 -29.04
N VAL A 64 -2.24 -38.85 -29.22
CA VAL A 64 -2.73 -39.74 -28.16
C VAL A 64 -2.21 -41.15 -28.43
N ARG A 65 -1.68 -41.81 -27.41
CA ARG A 65 -1.31 -43.22 -27.48
C ARG A 65 -2.14 -44.03 -26.49
N ILE A 66 -2.91 -44.98 -27.00
CA ILE A 66 -3.79 -45.85 -26.21
C ILE A 66 -3.11 -47.21 -26.02
N TYR A 67 -3.03 -47.66 -24.78
CA TYR A 67 -2.53 -48.98 -24.40
C TYR A 67 -3.70 -49.82 -23.89
N ASP A 68 -4.20 -50.69 -24.75
CA ASP A 68 -5.38 -51.51 -24.48
C ASP A 68 -5.02 -52.83 -23.80
N GLY A 69 -5.64 -53.06 -22.64
CA GLY A 69 -5.49 -54.28 -21.86
C GLY A 69 -4.26 -54.29 -20.95
N LEU A 70 -4.34 -55.13 -19.91
CA LEU A 70 -3.33 -55.19 -18.84
C LEU A 70 -1.92 -55.49 -19.35
N ALA A 71 -1.75 -56.42 -20.29
CA ALA A 71 -0.43 -56.81 -20.77
C ALA A 71 0.30 -55.66 -21.48
N ALA A 72 -0.40 -54.89 -22.32
CA ALA A 72 0.16 -53.74 -23.01
C ALA A 72 0.51 -52.61 -22.03
N VAL A 73 -0.37 -52.37 -21.04
CA VAL A 73 -0.15 -51.41 -19.97
C VAL A 73 1.07 -51.77 -19.12
N GLU A 74 1.18 -53.01 -18.64
CA GLU A 74 2.29 -53.46 -17.80
C GLU A 74 3.62 -53.44 -18.54
N GLN A 75 3.65 -53.86 -19.80
CA GLN A 75 4.85 -53.78 -20.64
C GLN A 75 5.32 -52.34 -20.79
N TRP A 76 4.41 -51.41 -21.11
CA TRP A 76 4.76 -50.01 -21.29
C TRP A 76 5.26 -49.36 -19.99
N LEU A 77 4.57 -49.62 -18.87
CA LEU A 77 4.94 -49.12 -17.55
C LEU A 77 6.32 -49.65 -17.07
N ALA A 78 6.75 -50.83 -17.53
CA ALA A 78 8.06 -51.39 -17.21
C ALA A 78 9.21 -50.72 -17.99
N GLU A 79 8.92 -50.13 -19.15
CA GLU A 79 9.91 -49.62 -20.10
C GLU A 79 9.97 -48.09 -20.17
N THR A 80 9.06 -47.37 -19.50
CA THR A 80 8.84 -45.93 -19.70
C THR A 80 8.89 -45.12 -18.41
N ASP A 81 9.62 -44.00 -18.45
CA ASP A 81 9.49 -42.93 -17.45
C ASP A 81 8.28 -42.05 -17.78
N LEU A 82 7.25 -42.08 -16.93
CA LEU A 82 5.98 -41.40 -17.18
C LEU A 82 6.10 -39.87 -17.06
N SER A 83 7.20 -39.36 -16.50
CA SER A 83 7.46 -37.91 -16.42
C SER A 83 7.64 -37.25 -17.81
N GLN A 84 7.92 -38.04 -18.84
CA GLN A 84 8.04 -37.60 -20.23
C GLN A 84 6.68 -37.39 -20.91
N VAL A 85 5.61 -37.97 -20.36
CA VAL A 85 4.24 -37.85 -20.88
C VAL A 85 3.63 -36.53 -20.39
N GLY A 86 2.78 -35.91 -21.22
CA GLY A 86 2.09 -34.66 -20.86
C GLY A 86 0.88 -34.92 -19.97
N VAL A 87 0.09 -35.93 -20.33
CA VAL A 87 -1.13 -36.34 -19.61
C VAL A 87 -1.24 -37.86 -19.58
N LEU A 88 -1.53 -38.44 -18.42
CA LEU A 88 -1.88 -39.85 -18.28
C LEU A 88 -3.36 -40.00 -17.94
N VAL A 89 -4.11 -40.73 -18.77
CA VAL A 89 -5.50 -41.09 -18.51
C VAL A 89 -5.56 -42.55 -18.10
N VAL A 90 -6.11 -42.83 -16.92
CA VAL A 90 -6.33 -44.20 -16.43
C VAL A 90 -7.81 -44.51 -16.57
N VAL A 91 -8.16 -45.42 -17.49
CA VAL A 91 -9.53 -45.89 -17.71
C VAL A 91 -9.65 -47.30 -17.15
N ALA A 92 -10.45 -47.46 -16.09
CA ALA A 92 -10.62 -48.75 -15.43
C ALA A 92 -11.99 -48.84 -14.74
N HIS A 93 -12.40 -50.06 -14.39
CA HIS A 93 -13.41 -50.22 -13.36
C HIS A 93 -12.86 -49.75 -12.02
N GLY A 94 -13.74 -49.24 -11.17
CA GLY A 94 -13.37 -48.87 -9.80
C GLY A 94 -14.16 -49.65 -8.76
N THR A 95 -13.81 -49.48 -7.49
CA THR A 95 -14.52 -50.08 -6.36
C THR A 95 -15.19 -48.99 -5.53
N GLU A 96 -16.36 -49.26 -4.95
CA GLU A 96 -16.95 -48.38 -3.95
C GLU A 96 -16.53 -48.73 -2.51
N ARG A 97 -15.74 -49.80 -2.32
CA ARG A 97 -15.30 -50.26 -0.99
C ARG A 97 -14.14 -49.42 -0.45
N ASP A 98 -14.25 -49.00 0.80
CA ASP A 98 -13.19 -48.29 1.52
C ASP A 98 -12.00 -49.22 1.83
N GLY A 99 -10.77 -48.69 1.75
CA GLY A 99 -9.54 -49.38 2.17
C GLY A 99 -8.88 -50.32 1.15
N GLU A 100 -9.49 -50.55 -0.01
CA GLU A 100 -8.87 -51.32 -1.11
C GLU A 100 -8.19 -50.39 -2.14
N ARG A 101 -7.26 -50.91 -2.96
CA ARG A 101 -6.76 -50.18 -4.15
C ARG A 101 -7.96 -49.82 -5.03
N PRO A 102 -8.03 -48.63 -5.66
CA PRO A 102 -9.29 -48.15 -6.20
C PRO A 102 -9.69 -48.75 -7.54
N PHE A 103 -8.74 -49.29 -8.33
CA PHE A 103 -9.03 -49.83 -9.66
C PHE A 103 -9.25 -51.35 -9.63
N ARG A 104 -10.15 -51.84 -10.47
CA ARG A 104 -10.46 -53.26 -10.66
C ARG A 104 -10.17 -53.65 -12.10
N LEU A 105 -9.45 -54.76 -12.25
CA LEU A 105 -9.26 -55.42 -13.54
C LEU A 105 -10.54 -56.16 -13.95
N PRO A 106 -10.68 -56.57 -15.23
CA PRO A 106 -11.84 -57.33 -15.70
C PRO A 106 -12.11 -58.63 -14.93
N ASP A 107 -11.08 -59.23 -14.34
CA ASP A 107 -11.18 -60.43 -13.51
C ASP A 107 -11.49 -60.14 -12.03
N GLY A 108 -11.74 -58.87 -11.68
CA GLY A 108 -12.06 -58.41 -10.33
C GLY A 108 -10.86 -58.19 -9.42
N ARG A 109 -9.62 -58.50 -9.86
CA ARG A 109 -8.42 -58.25 -9.05
C ARG A 109 -8.17 -56.75 -8.87
N PRO A 110 -7.66 -56.31 -7.70
CA PRO A 110 -7.29 -54.93 -7.47
C PRO A 110 -6.02 -54.54 -8.25
N TRP A 111 -6.01 -53.33 -8.81
CA TRP A 111 -4.86 -52.74 -9.49
C TRP A 111 -4.61 -51.32 -9.00
N SER A 112 -3.36 -50.86 -9.12
CA SER A 112 -2.94 -49.50 -8.79
C SER A 112 -1.84 -49.07 -9.74
N LEU A 113 -1.85 -47.80 -10.13
CA LEU A 113 -0.77 -47.22 -10.91
C LEU A 113 0.56 -47.36 -10.13
N PRO A 114 1.58 -48.04 -10.69
CA PRO A 114 2.90 -48.12 -10.05
C PRO A 114 3.52 -46.74 -9.89
N LEU A 115 4.15 -46.50 -8.74
CA LEU A 115 4.80 -45.21 -8.41
C LEU A 115 6.33 -45.31 -8.46
N THR A 116 6.85 -46.37 -9.06
CA THR A 116 8.29 -46.67 -9.10
C THR A 116 9.07 -45.72 -10.00
N TYR A 117 8.40 -45.13 -11.00
CA TYR A 117 8.95 -44.16 -11.95
C TYR A 117 8.20 -42.83 -11.84
N GLY A 118 8.81 -41.72 -12.26
CA GLY A 118 8.23 -40.39 -12.14
C GLY A 118 6.86 -40.30 -12.81
N LEU A 119 5.91 -39.56 -12.22
CA LEU A 119 4.58 -39.36 -12.77
C LEU A 119 4.53 -38.20 -13.78
N PRO A 120 3.58 -38.21 -14.73
CA PRO A 120 3.37 -37.05 -15.59
C PRO A 120 2.76 -35.88 -14.79
N PRO A 121 2.88 -34.65 -15.30
CA PRO A 121 2.32 -33.46 -14.64
C PRO A 121 0.81 -33.54 -14.41
N LEU A 122 0.04 -34.13 -15.35
CA LEU A 122 -1.40 -34.33 -15.22
C LEU A 122 -1.77 -35.82 -15.27
N VAL A 123 -2.54 -36.28 -14.28
CA VAL A 123 -3.19 -37.59 -14.29
C VAL A 123 -4.72 -37.42 -14.27
N ILE A 124 -5.44 -38.16 -15.11
CA ILE A 124 -6.91 -38.18 -15.16
C ILE A 124 -7.40 -39.58 -14.82
N LEU A 125 -8.16 -39.71 -13.75
CA LEU A 125 -8.75 -40.97 -13.32
C LEU A 125 -10.16 -41.09 -13.87
N VAL A 126 -10.41 -42.14 -14.65
CA VAL A 126 -11.72 -42.47 -15.21
C VAL A 126 -12.10 -43.85 -14.67
N ALA A 127 -12.68 -43.84 -13.47
CA ALA A 127 -13.15 -45.04 -12.78
C ALA A 127 -14.33 -44.69 -11.85
N CYS A 128 -15.10 -45.70 -11.44
CA CYS A 128 -16.15 -45.53 -10.44
C CYS A 128 -15.54 -45.41 -9.03
N GLY A 129 -15.87 -44.33 -8.32
CA GLY A 129 -15.55 -44.17 -6.91
C GLY A 129 -16.80 -44.30 -6.03
N ASN A 130 -16.60 -44.14 -4.73
CA ASN A 130 -17.70 -43.94 -3.79
C ASN A 130 -17.97 -42.45 -3.54
N ASP A 131 -19.11 -42.18 -2.92
CA ASP A 131 -19.53 -40.82 -2.56
C ASP A 131 -18.71 -40.26 -1.38
N ALA A 132 -17.89 -41.10 -0.73
CA ALA A 132 -16.93 -40.72 0.31
C ALA A 132 -15.55 -40.29 -0.24
N GLY A 133 -15.34 -40.35 -1.57
CA GLY A 133 -14.14 -39.82 -2.21
C GLY A 133 -12.91 -40.74 -2.20
N ASN A 134 -13.08 -42.06 -2.24
CA ASN A 134 -11.95 -43.01 -2.29
C ASN A 134 -10.94 -42.73 -3.42
N LEU A 135 -11.41 -42.29 -4.59
CA LEU A 135 -10.55 -41.87 -5.70
C LEU A 135 -9.89 -40.50 -5.49
N LEU A 136 -10.45 -39.64 -4.63
CA LEU A 136 -9.79 -38.40 -4.23
C LEU A 136 -8.57 -38.70 -3.34
N PHE A 137 -8.68 -39.67 -2.41
CA PHE A 137 -7.53 -40.14 -1.62
C PHE A 137 -6.44 -40.76 -2.49
N ASP A 138 -6.82 -41.54 -3.52
CA ASP A 138 -5.85 -42.07 -4.48
C ASP A 138 -5.16 -40.95 -5.26
N GLY A 139 -5.92 -39.94 -5.70
CA GLY A 139 -5.37 -38.77 -6.37
C GLY A 139 -4.41 -37.96 -5.47
N GLN A 140 -4.68 -37.84 -4.17
CA GLN A 140 -3.74 -37.25 -3.21
C GLN A 140 -2.44 -38.06 -3.10
N ARG A 141 -2.51 -39.39 -3.16
CA ARG A 141 -1.32 -40.26 -3.22
C ARG A 141 -0.51 -39.99 -4.48
N LEU A 142 -1.16 -39.82 -5.63
CA LEU A 142 -0.49 -39.49 -6.90
C LEU A 142 0.18 -38.12 -6.87
N LEU A 143 -0.47 -37.11 -6.28
CA LEU A 143 0.16 -35.80 -6.04
C LEU A 143 1.41 -35.93 -5.18
N SER A 144 1.33 -36.69 -4.08
CA SER A 144 2.45 -36.94 -3.17
C SER A 144 3.61 -37.69 -3.85
N ALA A 145 3.31 -38.43 -4.92
CA ALA A 145 4.28 -39.19 -5.70
C ALA A 145 4.87 -38.42 -6.88
N GLY A 146 4.49 -37.15 -7.10
CA GLY A 146 5.13 -36.25 -8.06
C GLY A 146 4.24 -35.74 -9.19
N ALA A 147 2.95 -36.12 -9.26
CA ALA A 147 2.03 -35.47 -10.18
C ALA A 147 1.78 -34.00 -9.76
N THR A 148 1.67 -33.09 -10.72
CA THR A 148 1.36 -31.67 -10.45
C THR A 148 -0.15 -31.46 -10.23
N SER A 149 -0.95 -32.22 -10.98
CA SER A 149 -2.40 -32.14 -10.98
C SER A 149 -3.01 -33.51 -11.20
N VAL A 150 -4.14 -33.77 -10.54
CA VAL A 150 -4.93 -34.99 -10.75
C VAL A 150 -6.41 -34.63 -10.90
N LEU A 151 -7.05 -35.11 -11.96
CA LEU A 151 -8.51 -35.13 -12.06
C LEU A 151 -9.02 -36.47 -11.53
N ALA A 152 -9.82 -36.42 -10.47
CA ALA A 152 -10.38 -37.62 -9.86
C ALA A 152 -11.91 -37.48 -9.68
N PRO A 153 -12.69 -38.54 -9.90
CA PRO A 153 -14.13 -38.50 -9.70
C PRO A 153 -14.51 -38.71 -8.23
N LEU A 154 -15.55 -37.99 -7.82
CA LEU A 154 -16.32 -38.20 -6.59
C LEU A 154 -17.63 -38.89 -6.99
N GLY A 155 -17.80 -40.16 -6.64
CA GLY A 155 -18.95 -40.97 -7.06
C GLY A 155 -18.76 -41.72 -8.39
N ARG A 156 -19.85 -41.97 -9.10
CA ARG A 156 -19.92 -42.99 -10.18
C ARG A 156 -20.13 -42.37 -11.57
N PRO A 157 -19.05 -41.97 -12.28
CA PRO A 157 -19.16 -41.51 -13.65
C PRO A 157 -19.69 -42.61 -14.59
N CYS A 158 -20.58 -42.22 -15.50
CA CYS A 158 -21.05 -43.08 -16.57
C CYS A 158 -20.00 -43.13 -17.70
N PRO A 159 -19.70 -44.31 -18.30
CA PRO A 159 -18.72 -44.43 -19.37
C PRO A 159 -18.94 -43.47 -20.55
N ALA A 160 -20.19 -43.29 -21.00
CA ALA A 160 -20.53 -42.37 -22.09
C ALA A 160 -20.19 -40.91 -21.73
N ALA A 161 -20.60 -40.46 -20.53
CA ALA A 161 -20.35 -39.10 -20.07
C ALA A 161 -18.87 -38.84 -19.76
N ALA A 162 -18.12 -39.89 -19.36
CA ALA A 162 -16.67 -39.82 -19.23
C ALA A 162 -15.99 -39.67 -20.60
N GLY A 163 -16.44 -40.40 -21.62
CA GLY A 163 -15.99 -40.24 -23.00
C GLY A 163 -16.26 -38.83 -23.55
N GLU A 164 -17.47 -38.29 -23.34
CA GLU A 164 -17.80 -36.91 -23.71
C GLU A 164 -16.87 -35.87 -23.06
N PHE A 165 -16.58 -36.05 -21.76
CA PHE A 165 -15.62 -35.21 -21.06
C PHE A 165 -14.21 -35.33 -21.67
N LEU A 166 -13.72 -36.55 -21.91
CA LEU A 166 -12.38 -36.78 -22.46
C LEU A 166 -12.22 -36.16 -23.85
N ALA A 167 -13.23 -36.27 -24.72
CA ALA A 167 -13.23 -35.62 -26.03
C ALA A 167 -13.11 -34.08 -25.90
N THR A 168 -13.95 -33.49 -25.04
CA THR A 168 -13.95 -32.04 -24.78
C THR A 168 -12.62 -31.59 -24.19
N PHE A 169 -12.11 -32.36 -23.22
CA PHE A 169 -10.84 -32.10 -22.56
C PHE A 169 -9.69 -32.12 -23.57
N ALA A 170 -9.54 -33.17 -24.37
CA ALA A 170 -8.41 -33.31 -25.28
C ALA A 170 -8.40 -32.23 -26.37
N GLN A 171 -9.56 -31.81 -26.85
CA GLN A 171 -9.66 -30.69 -27.79
C GLN A 171 -9.20 -29.38 -27.12
N ALA A 172 -9.76 -29.05 -25.96
CA ALA A 172 -9.49 -27.80 -25.27
C ALA A 172 -8.05 -27.73 -24.72
N TRP A 173 -7.53 -28.85 -24.22
CA TRP A 173 -6.15 -28.99 -23.74
C TRP A 173 -5.14 -28.62 -24.82
N ARG A 174 -5.27 -29.18 -26.02
CA ARG A 174 -4.39 -28.90 -27.15
C ARG A 174 -4.41 -27.45 -27.63
N THR A 175 -5.51 -26.73 -27.40
CA THR A 175 -5.58 -25.29 -27.68
C THR A 175 -4.92 -24.43 -26.59
N GLY A 176 -4.26 -25.05 -25.61
CA GLY A 176 -3.55 -24.39 -24.53
C GLY A 176 -4.46 -23.80 -23.45
N ARG A 177 -5.69 -24.29 -23.33
CA ARG A 177 -6.59 -23.86 -22.26
C ARG A 177 -6.17 -24.47 -20.93
N ARG A 178 -6.36 -23.70 -19.85
CA ARG A 178 -6.11 -24.13 -18.47
C ARG A 178 -7.04 -25.26 -18.03
N LEU A 179 -6.51 -26.19 -17.26
CA LEU A 179 -7.24 -27.36 -16.74
C LEU A 179 -8.52 -26.97 -15.99
N ASP A 180 -8.46 -25.96 -15.13
CA ASP A 180 -9.61 -25.48 -14.35
C ASP A 180 -10.71 -24.88 -15.23
N ALA A 181 -10.33 -24.08 -16.23
CA ALA A 181 -11.26 -23.52 -17.21
C ALA A 181 -11.92 -24.62 -18.05
N ILE A 182 -11.14 -25.63 -18.49
CA ILE A 182 -11.66 -26.78 -19.24
C ILE A 182 -12.70 -27.53 -18.42
N LEU A 183 -12.37 -27.87 -17.17
CA LEU A 183 -13.30 -28.60 -16.30
C LEU A 183 -14.56 -27.77 -16.01
N THR A 184 -14.39 -26.49 -15.68
CA THR A 184 -15.50 -25.58 -15.39
C THR A 184 -16.48 -25.52 -16.55
N ASP A 185 -15.98 -25.36 -17.78
CA ASP A 185 -16.82 -25.33 -18.97
C ASP A 185 -17.52 -26.68 -19.20
N ALA A 186 -16.79 -27.79 -19.04
CA ALA A 186 -17.35 -29.13 -19.20
C ALA A 186 -18.43 -29.46 -18.15
N GLN A 187 -18.45 -28.77 -17.02
CA GLN A 187 -19.45 -28.95 -15.96
C GLN A 187 -20.74 -28.16 -16.16
N ARG A 188 -20.74 -27.13 -17.02
CA ARG A 188 -21.92 -26.29 -17.26
C ARG A 188 -23.11 -27.04 -17.87
N PRO A 189 -22.96 -27.86 -18.93
CA PRO A 189 -24.08 -28.52 -19.58
C PRO A 189 -24.89 -29.41 -18.64
N ALA A 190 -26.21 -29.48 -18.83
CA ALA A 190 -27.08 -30.33 -18.02
C ALA A 190 -26.75 -31.83 -18.15
N SER A 191 -26.23 -32.26 -19.31
CA SER A 191 -25.78 -33.64 -19.56
C SER A 191 -24.56 -34.04 -18.73
N ALA A 192 -23.81 -33.09 -18.16
CA ALA A 192 -22.57 -33.35 -17.43
C ALA A 192 -22.77 -33.97 -16.03
N ALA A 193 -24.02 -34.17 -15.58
CA ALA A 193 -24.36 -34.66 -14.24
C ALA A 193 -23.70 -35.99 -13.85
N ARG A 194 -23.52 -36.89 -14.81
CA ARG A 194 -22.88 -38.21 -14.59
C ARG A 194 -21.47 -38.31 -15.21
N GLY A 195 -20.85 -37.17 -15.52
CA GLY A 195 -19.52 -37.08 -16.12
C GLY A 195 -18.70 -36.00 -15.43
N ALA A 196 -18.42 -34.89 -16.14
CA ALA A 196 -17.55 -33.82 -15.66
C ALA A 196 -17.94 -33.22 -14.29
N ARG A 197 -19.24 -33.17 -13.93
CA ARG A 197 -19.69 -32.66 -12.62
C ARG A 197 -19.25 -33.53 -11.44
N LEU A 198 -18.85 -34.78 -11.69
CA LEU A 198 -18.29 -35.67 -10.67
C LEU A 198 -16.77 -35.51 -10.54
N LEU A 199 -16.10 -34.89 -11.52
CA LEU A 199 -14.64 -34.71 -11.46
C LEU A 199 -14.25 -33.54 -10.56
N ARG A 200 -13.10 -33.68 -9.89
CA ARG A 200 -12.45 -32.68 -9.04
C ARG A 200 -10.99 -32.52 -9.46
N VAL A 201 -10.46 -31.30 -9.39
CA VAL A 201 -9.03 -31.02 -9.59
C VAL A 201 -8.33 -31.07 -8.24
N LEU A 202 -7.40 -32.00 -8.11
CA LEU A 202 -6.45 -32.06 -7.02
C LEU A 202 -5.13 -31.42 -7.52
N GLY A 203 -4.48 -30.59 -6.71
CA GLY A 203 -3.25 -29.91 -7.11
C GLY A 203 -3.51 -28.65 -7.95
N ARG A 204 -2.74 -28.43 -9.03
CA ARG A 204 -2.80 -27.19 -9.83
C ARG A 204 -3.94 -27.19 -10.83
N GLY A 205 -4.75 -26.12 -10.84
CA GLY A 205 -5.78 -25.91 -11.86
C GLY A 205 -5.33 -25.09 -13.08
N ASP A 206 -4.23 -24.37 -12.95
CA ASP A 206 -3.70 -23.46 -13.97
C ASP A 206 -2.77 -24.15 -14.99
N LEU A 207 -2.58 -25.46 -14.87
CA LEU A 207 -1.79 -26.24 -15.82
C LEU A 207 -2.42 -26.16 -17.23
N ARG A 208 -1.58 -25.96 -18.25
CA ARG A 208 -1.95 -25.88 -19.68
C ARG A 208 -0.77 -26.30 -20.56
N THR A 209 -0.99 -26.44 -21.86
CA THR A 209 0.08 -26.62 -22.87
C THR A 209 0.32 -25.35 -23.67
N SER A 210 1.58 -24.97 -23.88
CA SER A 210 1.96 -23.81 -24.72
C SER A 210 3.46 -23.77 -24.93
N ASP A 211 3.91 -23.27 -26.08
CA ASP A 211 5.32 -22.98 -26.35
C ASP A 211 5.79 -21.69 -25.67
N LEU A 212 4.83 -20.80 -25.37
CA LEU A 212 5.09 -19.50 -24.77
C LEU A 212 4.45 -19.41 -23.38
N PRO A 213 5.23 -19.07 -22.34
CA PRO A 213 4.68 -18.81 -21.02
C PRO A 213 3.89 -17.49 -21.00
N GLU A 214 2.82 -17.47 -20.23
CA GLU A 214 2.09 -16.26 -19.85
C GLU A 214 2.79 -15.58 -18.66
N LEU A 215 2.54 -14.28 -18.44
CA LEU A 215 3.13 -13.54 -17.32
C LEU A 215 2.86 -14.21 -15.96
N THR A 216 1.69 -14.81 -15.76
CA THR A 216 1.35 -15.56 -14.54
C THR A 216 2.26 -16.77 -14.28
N GLU A 217 2.98 -17.23 -15.30
CA GLU A 217 3.89 -18.38 -15.30
C GLU A 217 5.36 -17.96 -15.29
N PHE A 218 5.66 -16.66 -15.29
CA PHE A 218 7.02 -16.16 -15.16
C PHE A 218 7.51 -16.36 -13.72
N SER A 219 8.81 -16.63 -13.56
CA SER A 219 9.48 -16.53 -12.25
C SER A 219 9.38 -15.12 -11.70
N ASP A 220 9.51 -14.95 -10.37
CA ASP A 220 9.50 -13.61 -9.78
C ASP A 220 10.62 -12.75 -10.37
N THR A 221 11.81 -13.32 -10.60
CA THR A 221 12.94 -12.63 -11.25
C THR A 221 12.59 -12.16 -12.67
N ALA A 222 11.90 -13.00 -13.45
CA ALA A 222 11.49 -12.65 -14.82
C ALA A 222 10.39 -11.57 -14.81
N LEU A 223 9.43 -11.65 -13.88
CA LEU A 223 8.42 -10.60 -13.68
C LEU A 223 9.09 -9.27 -13.30
N VAL A 224 10.01 -9.27 -12.33
CA VAL A 224 10.76 -8.07 -11.93
C VAL A 224 11.49 -7.46 -13.13
N ALA A 225 12.18 -8.28 -13.94
CA ALA A 225 12.85 -7.79 -15.14
C ALA A 225 11.87 -7.15 -16.14
N ALA A 226 10.72 -7.80 -16.38
CA ALA A 226 9.67 -7.27 -17.24
C ALA A 226 9.10 -5.94 -16.73
N VAL A 227 8.83 -5.83 -15.42
CA VAL A 227 8.38 -4.57 -14.79
C VAL A 227 9.41 -3.47 -15.01
N ARG A 228 10.71 -3.75 -14.82
CA ARG A 228 11.79 -2.78 -15.04
C ARG A 228 11.92 -2.36 -16.51
N CYS A 229 11.55 -3.23 -17.45
CA CYS A 229 11.43 -2.90 -18.87
C CYS A 229 10.13 -2.15 -19.23
N GLY A 230 9.27 -1.88 -18.24
CA GLY A 230 8.07 -1.06 -18.39
C GLY A 230 6.79 -1.84 -18.71
N GLU A 231 6.74 -3.14 -18.41
CA GLU A 231 5.55 -3.98 -18.63
C GLU A 231 4.60 -3.96 -17.41
N ASP A 232 3.59 -3.11 -17.46
CA ASP A 232 2.64 -2.88 -16.36
C ASP A 232 1.80 -4.13 -16.01
N ALA A 233 1.50 -4.98 -17.01
CA ALA A 233 0.81 -6.25 -16.76
C ALA A 233 1.64 -7.19 -15.86
N ALA A 234 2.98 -7.15 -15.97
CA ALA A 234 3.86 -7.93 -15.10
C ALA A 234 3.81 -7.43 -13.66
N LEU A 235 3.64 -6.12 -13.46
CA LEU A 235 3.52 -5.52 -12.13
C LEU A 235 2.22 -5.96 -11.43
N THR A 236 1.12 -6.01 -12.20
CA THR A 236 -0.17 -6.53 -11.72
C THR A 236 -0.01 -7.97 -11.19
N VAL A 237 0.59 -8.86 -11.99
CA VAL A 237 0.84 -10.26 -11.62
C VAL A 237 1.75 -10.38 -10.40
N LEU A 238 2.82 -9.59 -10.36
CA LEU A 238 3.78 -9.60 -9.25
C LEU A 238 3.12 -9.22 -7.92
N ILE A 239 2.29 -8.17 -7.93
CA ILE A 239 1.56 -7.69 -6.75
C ILE A 239 0.52 -8.70 -6.28
N ASP A 240 -0.30 -9.25 -7.18
CA ASP A 240 -1.34 -10.22 -6.82
C ASP A 240 -0.72 -11.50 -6.26
N ARG A 241 0.39 -11.97 -6.85
CA ARG A 241 1.15 -13.12 -6.35
C ARG A 241 1.72 -12.86 -4.97
N LEU A 242 2.28 -11.68 -4.74
CA LEU A 242 2.84 -11.29 -3.44
C LEU A 242 1.77 -11.17 -2.36
N THR A 243 0.60 -10.63 -2.70
CA THR A 243 -0.58 -10.54 -1.82
C THR A 243 -1.05 -11.92 -1.41
N LEU A 244 -1.22 -12.83 -2.37
CA LEU A 244 -1.67 -14.20 -2.10
C LEU A 244 -0.70 -14.97 -1.19
N ARG A 245 0.61 -14.88 -1.45
CA ARG A 245 1.65 -15.49 -0.59
C ARG A 245 1.56 -14.95 0.83
N THR A 246 1.33 -13.65 0.97
CA THR A 246 1.23 -13.01 2.28
C THR A 246 0.09 -13.61 3.11
N LEU A 247 -1.10 -13.73 2.51
CA LEU A 247 -2.29 -14.25 3.17
C LEU A 247 -2.18 -15.73 3.56
N GLN A 248 -1.47 -16.54 2.77
CA GLN A 248 -1.35 -17.98 3.01
C GLN A 248 -0.21 -18.37 3.95
N GLN A 249 0.83 -17.54 4.05
CA GLN A 249 2.01 -17.81 4.89
C GLN A 249 1.96 -17.06 6.24
N ASP A 250 0.79 -16.53 6.60
CA ASP A 250 0.57 -15.70 7.80
C ASP A 250 1.57 -14.54 7.92
N PHE A 251 2.01 -14.02 6.76
CA PHE A 251 2.92 -12.88 6.73
C PHE A 251 2.16 -11.60 7.04
N LYS A 252 2.86 -10.68 7.71
CA LYS A 252 2.33 -9.34 7.96
C LYS A 252 2.41 -8.52 6.67
N LEU A 253 1.33 -7.88 6.28
CA LEU A 253 1.23 -7.01 5.10
C LEU A 253 2.32 -5.90 5.05
N ASP A 254 2.88 -5.48 6.20
CA ASP A 254 4.03 -4.54 6.23
C ASP A 254 5.31 -5.12 5.58
N GLN A 255 5.46 -6.43 5.57
CA GLN A 255 6.57 -7.12 4.90
C GLN A 255 6.34 -7.18 3.39
N THR A 256 5.08 -7.20 2.95
CA THR A 256 4.66 -7.21 1.54
C THR A 256 5.12 -5.95 0.83
N GLU A 257 4.89 -4.77 1.42
CA GLU A 257 5.38 -3.50 0.85
C GLU A 257 6.91 -3.50 0.72
N ARG A 258 7.62 -3.88 1.78
CA ARG A 258 9.08 -3.94 1.78
C ARG A 258 9.60 -4.88 0.71
N ARG A 259 8.99 -6.05 0.58
CA ARG A 259 9.40 -7.06 -0.38
C ARG A 259 9.17 -6.63 -1.83
N LEU A 260 8.08 -5.90 -2.10
CA LEU A 260 7.87 -5.28 -3.42
C LEU A 260 9.01 -4.29 -3.74
N ARG A 261 9.34 -3.41 -2.79
CA ARG A 261 10.43 -2.44 -2.97
C ARG A 261 11.79 -3.12 -3.16
N ASP A 262 12.09 -4.15 -2.36
CA ASP A 262 13.33 -4.92 -2.45
C ASP A 262 13.43 -5.62 -3.82
N TRP A 263 12.36 -6.23 -4.30
CA TRP A 263 12.31 -6.86 -5.62
C TRP A 263 12.53 -5.87 -6.76
N LEU A 264 12.01 -4.64 -6.63
CA LEU A 264 12.17 -3.59 -7.63
C LEU A 264 13.45 -2.77 -7.44
N GLU A 265 14.28 -3.11 -6.46
CA GLU A 265 15.52 -2.40 -6.09
C GLU A 265 15.31 -0.92 -5.70
N ILE A 266 14.17 -0.60 -5.09
CA ILE A 266 13.82 0.77 -4.69
C ILE A 266 14.14 0.98 -3.22
N GLY A 267 15.21 1.72 -2.95
CA GLY A 267 15.59 2.13 -1.61
C GLY A 267 14.61 3.14 -1.00
N ARG A 268 14.52 3.19 0.34
CA ARG A 268 13.82 4.29 1.02
C ARG A 268 14.58 5.60 0.79
N GLY A 269 13.88 6.63 0.32
CA GLY A 269 14.50 7.92 -0.02
C GLY A 269 15.22 7.94 -1.36
N ASP A 270 15.06 6.89 -2.20
CA ASP A 270 15.34 6.97 -3.63
C ASP A 270 14.18 7.69 -4.33
N GLU A 271 14.28 9.02 -4.42
CA GLU A 271 13.23 9.86 -5.00
C GLU A 271 12.88 9.46 -6.44
N THR A 272 13.88 9.14 -7.26
CA THR A 272 13.66 8.72 -8.65
C THR A 272 12.93 7.37 -8.70
N GLY A 273 13.36 6.40 -7.89
CA GLY A 273 12.72 5.09 -7.80
C GLY A 273 11.28 5.16 -7.24
N GLU A 274 11.05 6.01 -6.24
CA GLU A 274 9.73 6.23 -5.63
C GLU A 274 8.75 6.91 -6.61
N ARG A 275 9.21 7.93 -7.36
CA ARG A 275 8.41 8.56 -8.42
C ARG A 275 8.03 7.54 -9.50
N TRP A 276 9.01 6.78 -9.99
CA TRP A 276 8.77 5.71 -10.99
C TRP A 276 7.76 4.68 -10.49
N LEU A 277 7.88 4.20 -9.25
CA LEU A 277 6.92 3.26 -8.67
C LEU A 277 5.53 3.89 -8.56
N GLY A 278 5.45 5.14 -8.12
CA GLY A 278 4.20 5.88 -8.00
C GLY A 278 3.46 5.97 -9.34
N GLU A 279 4.15 6.27 -10.42
CA GLU A 279 3.60 6.33 -11.78
C GLU A 279 3.11 4.96 -12.26
N ARG A 280 3.89 3.90 -12.04
CA ARG A 280 3.54 2.53 -12.44
C ARG A 280 2.37 1.96 -11.66
N LEU A 281 2.29 2.25 -10.37
CA LEU A 281 1.14 1.84 -9.57
C LEU A 281 -0.13 2.57 -10.03
N ASP A 282 -0.03 3.84 -10.42
CA ASP A 282 -1.18 4.61 -10.93
C ASP A 282 -1.89 3.91 -12.10
N SER A 283 -1.11 3.32 -13.02
CA SER A 283 -1.60 2.68 -14.24
C SER A 283 -2.22 1.30 -14.01
N VAL A 284 -1.84 0.60 -12.93
CA VAL A 284 -2.29 -0.79 -12.65
C VAL A 284 -3.25 -0.92 -11.47
N SER A 285 -3.35 0.10 -10.61
CA SER A 285 -4.09 0.04 -9.34
C SER A 285 -5.54 -0.44 -9.47
N GLU A 286 -6.20 -0.14 -10.59
CA GLU A 286 -7.59 -0.48 -10.84
C GLU A 286 -7.79 -1.91 -11.35
N THR A 287 -6.74 -2.54 -11.91
CA THR A 287 -6.79 -3.91 -12.46
C THR A 287 -6.44 -4.98 -11.41
N LEU A 288 -5.84 -4.55 -10.29
CA LEU A 288 -5.46 -5.42 -9.18
C LEU A 288 -6.67 -6.06 -8.48
N TRP A 289 -6.45 -7.22 -7.86
CA TRP A 289 -7.46 -7.84 -7.01
C TRP A 289 -7.87 -6.94 -5.84
N PRO A 290 -9.12 -7.02 -5.35
CA PRO A 290 -9.57 -6.20 -4.22
C PRO A 290 -8.65 -6.27 -2.99
N LEU A 291 -8.11 -7.46 -2.67
CA LEU A 291 -7.18 -7.64 -1.56
C LEU A 291 -5.80 -7.02 -1.82
N SER A 292 -5.33 -7.02 -3.07
CA SER A 292 -4.08 -6.37 -3.45
C SER A 292 -4.21 -4.85 -3.39
N ARG A 293 -5.34 -4.33 -3.88
CA ARG A 293 -5.69 -2.90 -3.79
C ARG A 293 -5.70 -2.39 -2.36
N ALA A 294 -6.06 -3.25 -1.41
CA ALA A 294 -6.17 -2.86 -0.01
C ALA A 294 -4.85 -2.34 0.59
N TRP A 295 -3.70 -2.81 0.11
CA TRP A 295 -2.39 -2.33 0.56
C TRP A 295 -1.66 -1.47 -0.46
N ILE A 296 -1.96 -1.65 -1.76
CA ILE A 296 -1.37 -0.83 -2.82
C ILE A 296 -1.91 0.60 -2.81
N VAL A 297 -3.22 0.81 -2.61
CA VAL A 297 -3.77 2.18 -2.60
C VAL A 297 -3.16 3.03 -1.47
N PRO A 298 -3.02 2.54 -0.22
CA PRO A 298 -2.28 3.26 0.82
C PRO A 298 -0.82 3.58 0.45
N LEU A 299 -0.12 2.66 -0.23
CA LEU A 299 1.25 2.89 -0.72
C LEU A 299 1.27 3.97 -1.81
N GLU A 300 0.36 3.92 -2.79
CA GLU A 300 0.20 4.97 -3.81
C GLU A 300 -0.08 6.32 -3.18
N MET A 301 -0.92 6.37 -2.15
CA MET A 301 -1.17 7.60 -1.40
C MET A 301 0.09 8.15 -0.76
N GLN A 302 0.93 7.29 -0.18
CA GLN A 302 2.20 7.72 0.40
C GLN A 302 3.14 8.29 -0.69
N LEU A 303 3.23 7.64 -1.85
CA LEU A 303 4.08 8.09 -2.95
C LEU A 303 3.55 9.40 -3.56
N ALA A 304 2.24 9.51 -3.76
CA ALA A 304 1.57 10.72 -4.21
C ALA A 304 1.73 11.86 -3.19
N GLU A 305 1.66 11.58 -1.88
CA GLU A 305 1.89 12.58 -0.84
C GLU A 305 3.31 13.15 -0.87
N ALA A 306 4.30 12.36 -1.25
CA ALA A 306 5.69 12.82 -1.36
C ALA A 306 5.94 13.57 -2.68
N HIS A 307 5.36 13.09 -3.80
CA HIS A 307 5.84 13.43 -5.14
C HIS A 307 4.77 13.98 -6.10
N ASP A 308 3.48 13.69 -5.91
CA ASP A 308 2.40 14.09 -6.83
C ASP A 308 1.05 14.29 -6.11
N HIS A 309 0.84 15.50 -5.60
CA HIS A 309 -0.36 15.83 -4.84
C HIS A 309 -1.65 15.83 -5.67
N HIS A 310 -1.59 15.93 -7.00
CA HIS A 310 -2.78 15.99 -7.86
C HIS A 310 -3.60 14.70 -7.80
N ARG A 311 -2.96 13.57 -7.46
CA ARG A 311 -3.59 12.25 -7.35
C ARG A 311 -4.33 12.04 -6.04
N LEU A 312 -4.05 12.83 -5.00
CA LEU A 312 -4.57 12.61 -3.65
C LEU A 312 -6.11 12.58 -3.56
N PRO A 313 -6.87 13.49 -4.21
CA PRO A 313 -8.34 13.44 -4.16
C PRO A 313 -8.93 12.15 -4.73
N ARG A 314 -8.35 11.63 -5.83
CA ARG A 314 -8.77 10.37 -6.47
C ARG A 314 -8.50 9.19 -5.55
N LEU A 315 -7.29 9.13 -4.97
CA LEU A 315 -6.88 8.03 -4.10
C LEU A 315 -7.69 8.00 -2.80
N GLU A 316 -8.03 9.16 -2.23
CA GLU A 316 -8.91 9.26 -1.07
C GLU A 316 -10.32 8.71 -1.36
N ALA A 317 -10.89 9.08 -2.51
CA ALA A 317 -12.20 8.57 -2.94
C ALA A 317 -12.17 7.05 -3.16
N THR A 318 -11.08 6.52 -3.72
CA THR A 318 -10.87 5.07 -3.88
C THR A 318 -10.80 4.36 -2.53
N CYS A 319 -10.03 4.90 -1.58
CA CYS A 319 -9.95 4.34 -0.22
C CYS A 319 -11.32 4.29 0.47
N SER A 320 -12.11 5.36 0.36
CA SER A 320 -13.45 5.40 0.94
C SER A 320 -14.38 4.32 0.37
N LYS A 321 -14.24 3.98 -0.92
CA LYS A 321 -15.02 2.94 -1.60
C LYS A 321 -14.58 1.51 -1.27
N LEU A 322 -13.30 1.30 -0.95
CA LEU A 322 -12.75 -0.03 -0.66
C LEU A 322 -13.25 -0.60 0.68
N GLY A 323 -13.94 0.19 1.51
CA GLY A 323 -14.73 -0.35 2.62
C GLY A 323 -13.91 -1.12 3.66
N TYR A 324 -12.74 -0.61 4.04
CA TYR A 324 -11.77 -1.26 4.94
C TYR A 324 -12.27 -1.63 6.34
N GLY A 325 -13.52 -1.34 6.69
CA GLY A 325 -14.08 -1.57 8.04
C GLY A 325 -14.01 -3.01 8.53
N GLU A 326 -13.91 -3.99 7.62
CA GLU A 326 -13.85 -5.41 7.96
C GLU A 326 -12.43 -6.01 7.85
N LEU A 327 -11.48 -5.33 7.19
CA LEU A 327 -10.11 -5.82 7.02
C LEU A 327 -9.19 -5.22 8.09
N GLN A 328 -8.48 -6.10 8.82
CA GLN A 328 -7.46 -5.66 9.77
C GLN A 328 -6.21 -5.16 9.02
N MET A 329 -6.22 -3.87 8.68
CA MET A 329 -5.07 -3.17 8.09
C MET A 329 -3.86 -3.08 9.04
N PRO A 330 -2.63 -3.13 8.53
CA PRO A 330 -1.45 -2.92 9.36
C PRO A 330 -1.33 -1.52 9.93
N PRO A 331 -0.59 -1.34 11.05
CA PRO A 331 -0.29 -0.03 11.63
C PRO A 331 0.27 0.99 10.61
N THR A 332 1.10 0.54 9.67
CA THR A 332 1.78 1.42 8.71
C THR A 332 0.80 2.11 7.76
N PHE A 333 -0.36 1.51 7.47
CA PHE A 333 -1.31 2.12 6.54
C PHE A 333 -2.12 3.22 7.20
N HIS A 334 -2.43 3.04 8.49
CA HIS A 334 -2.99 4.11 9.30
C HIS A 334 -2.05 5.32 9.36
N HIS A 335 -0.72 5.11 9.34
CA HIS A 335 0.23 6.21 9.22
C HIS A 335 0.09 6.93 7.86
N TYR A 336 -0.07 6.20 6.75
CA TYR A 336 -0.25 6.80 5.42
C TYR A 336 -1.57 7.58 5.33
N TRP A 337 -2.67 7.04 5.84
CA TRP A 337 -3.96 7.73 5.90
C TRP A 337 -3.92 8.98 6.80
N SER A 338 -3.24 8.87 7.94
CA SER A 338 -3.03 10.03 8.82
C SER A 338 -2.29 11.16 8.12
N LYS A 339 -1.24 10.86 7.34
CA LYS A 339 -0.49 11.88 6.58
C LYS A 339 -1.39 12.61 5.57
N LEU A 340 -2.27 11.90 4.86
CA LEU A 340 -3.22 12.53 3.94
C LEU A 340 -4.14 13.52 4.68
N TYR A 341 -4.79 13.07 5.76
CA TYR A 341 -5.70 13.92 6.52
C TYR A 341 -4.97 15.10 7.16
N TYR A 342 -3.75 14.88 7.63
CA TYR A 342 -2.89 15.92 8.17
C TYR A 342 -2.61 17.03 7.15
N ARG A 343 -2.26 16.69 5.91
CA ARG A 343 -1.99 17.69 4.86
C ARG A 343 -3.19 18.54 4.46
N SER A 344 -4.39 17.99 4.59
CA SER A 344 -5.64 18.72 4.32
C SER A 344 -6.17 19.44 5.57
N GLY A 345 -5.36 19.56 6.64
CA GLY A 345 -5.72 20.20 7.91
C GLY A 345 -6.86 19.49 8.66
N ARG A 346 -7.17 18.24 8.31
CA ARG A 346 -8.21 17.41 8.95
C ARG A 346 -7.62 16.64 10.12
N TYR A 347 -7.09 17.37 11.10
CA TYR A 347 -6.32 16.80 12.22
C TYR A 347 -7.12 15.79 13.06
N ALA A 348 -8.42 15.98 13.26
CA ALA A 348 -9.25 15.01 13.98
C ALA A 348 -9.27 13.62 13.29
N LEU A 349 -9.39 13.58 11.96
CA LEU A 349 -9.32 12.32 11.20
C LEU A 349 -7.90 11.75 11.22
N ALA A 350 -6.89 12.61 11.10
CA ALA A 350 -5.48 12.19 11.17
C ALA A 350 -5.11 11.56 12.52
N LEU A 351 -5.61 12.12 13.63
CA LEU A 351 -5.45 11.59 14.98
C LEU A 351 -6.18 10.27 15.15
N HIS A 352 -7.39 10.17 14.60
CA HIS A 352 -8.17 8.94 14.62
C HIS A 352 -7.39 7.78 13.98
N GLU A 353 -6.80 8.01 12.81
CA GLU A 353 -5.96 7.01 12.14
C GLU A 353 -4.72 6.66 12.96
N VAL A 354 -4.03 7.66 13.50
CA VAL A 354 -2.87 7.42 14.37
C VAL A 354 -3.26 6.57 15.59
N ALA A 355 -4.37 6.88 16.25
CA ALA A 355 -4.86 6.09 17.38
C ALA A 355 -5.18 4.64 16.97
N GLN A 356 -5.84 4.44 15.82
CA GLN A 356 -6.11 3.09 15.29
C GLN A 356 -4.81 2.33 15.01
N GLY A 357 -3.84 2.94 14.32
CA GLY A 357 -2.56 2.31 14.04
C GLY A 357 -1.79 1.95 15.31
N LEU A 358 -1.76 2.85 16.29
CA LEU A 358 -1.07 2.63 17.56
C LEU A 358 -1.75 1.54 18.42
N SER A 359 -3.08 1.42 18.37
CA SER A 359 -3.83 0.35 19.05
C SER A 359 -3.52 -1.06 18.53
N ARG A 360 -2.99 -1.15 17.30
CA ARG A 360 -2.61 -2.41 16.64
C ARG A 360 -1.14 -2.78 16.87
N LEU A 361 -0.36 -1.92 17.53
CA LEU A 361 1.00 -2.23 17.94
C LEU A 361 1.00 -3.08 19.21
N GLY A 362 1.83 -4.13 19.22
CA GLY A 362 2.08 -4.89 20.45
C GLY A 362 2.77 -4.03 21.52
N VAL A 363 2.45 -4.28 22.79
CA VAL A 363 2.93 -3.51 23.96
C VAL A 363 4.46 -3.45 24.04
N ASP A 364 5.14 -4.48 23.52
CA ASP A 364 6.60 -4.64 23.69
C ASP A 364 7.45 -3.96 22.61
N LYS A 365 6.85 -3.37 21.56
CA LYS A 365 7.61 -2.85 20.38
C LYS A 365 7.08 -1.53 19.76
N PRO A 366 6.59 -0.54 20.52
CA PRO A 366 5.96 0.65 19.93
C PRO A 366 6.92 1.49 19.07
N CYS A 367 8.23 1.49 19.36
CA CYS A 367 9.21 2.26 18.59
C CYS A 367 9.91 1.46 17.47
N GLU A 368 9.86 0.12 17.50
CA GLU A 368 10.39 -0.70 16.40
C GLU A 368 9.51 -0.66 15.16
N GLN A 369 8.18 -0.69 15.38
CA GLN A 369 7.18 -0.75 14.30
C GLN A 369 6.32 0.52 14.22
N GLY A 370 6.28 1.34 15.28
CA GLY A 370 5.41 2.52 15.36
C GLY A 370 6.11 3.87 15.31
N ALA A 371 7.43 3.95 15.07
CA ALA A 371 8.14 5.24 15.04
C ALA A 371 7.53 6.24 14.04
N GLY A 372 7.03 5.76 12.89
CA GLY A 372 6.28 6.59 11.94
C GLY A 372 4.99 7.16 12.52
N LEU A 373 4.16 6.31 13.15
CA LEU A 373 2.91 6.71 13.80
C LEU A 373 3.14 7.68 14.96
N LEU A 374 4.13 7.42 15.82
CA LEU A 374 4.50 8.32 16.92
C LEU A 374 5.04 9.64 16.39
N GLY A 375 5.86 9.59 15.35
CA GLY A 375 6.34 10.78 14.65
C GLY A 375 5.21 11.60 14.02
N GLN A 376 4.15 10.95 13.55
CA GLN A 376 2.97 11.59 13.01
C GLN A 376 2.10 12.20 14.12
N LEU A 377 1.93 11.50 15.25
CA LEU A 377 1.28 12.05 16.44
C LEU A 377 1.99 13.31 16.93
N LEU A 378 3.34 13.30 16.97
CA LEU A 378 4.14 14.47 17.30
C LEU A 378 3.86 15.66 16.36
N ALA A 379 3.84 15.43 15.06
CA ALA A 379 3.54 16.49 14.08
C ALA A 379 2.13 17.07 14.29
N LEU A 380 1.14 16.21 14.53
CA LEU A 380 -0.24 16.62 14.82
C LEU A 380 -0.32 17.47 16.10
N LEU A 381 0.35 17.06 17.18
CA LEU A 381 0.36 17.82 18.43
C LEU A 381 1.04 19.19 18.26
N ILE A 382 2.11 19.28 17.45
CA ILE A 382 2.79 20.55 17.17
C ILE A 382 1.88 21.53 16.40
N ASP A 383 1.15 21.04 15.40
CA ASP A 383 0.31 21.90 14.53
C ASP A 383 -1.06 22.20 15.10
N MET A 384 -1.58 21.32 15.95
CA MET A 384 -2.65 21.68 16.88
C MET A 384 -2.15 22.53 18.04
N ASP A 385 -0.87 22.91 18.09
CA ASP A 385 -0.29 23.78 19.09
C ASP A 385 -0.50 23.29 20.53
N LEU A 386 -0.25 22.00 20.74
CA LEU A 386 -0.22 21.31 22.03
C LEU A 386 1.22 20.92 22.38
N PRO A 387 2.11 21.88 22.68
CA PRO A 387 3.54 21.62 22.82
C PRO A 387 3.92 20.80 24.05
N ALA A 388 3.12 20.84 25.13
CA ALA A 388 3.40 20.09 26.35
C ALA A 388 3.35 18.56 26.13
N PRO A 389 2.24 17.97 25.63
CA PRO A 389 2.24 16.54 25.30
C PRO A 389 3.20 16.19 24.17
N ALA A 390 3.42 17.10 23.19
CA ALA A 390 4.42 16.88 22.14
C ALA A 390 5.84 16.71 22.70
N ALA A 391 6.23 17.50 23.71
CA ALA A 391 7.56 17.41 24.32
C ALA A 391 7.77 16.09 25.07
N VAL A 392 6.77 15.63 25.82
CA VAL A 392 6.80 14.33 26.52
C VAL A 392 6.97 13.19 25.52
N LEU A 393 6.13 13.20 24.48
CA LEU A 393 6.17 12.17 23.46
C LEU A 393 7.49 12.18 22.67
N HIS A 394 8.07 13.37 22.44
CA HIS A 394 9.36 13.51 21.76
C HIS A 394 10.47 12.87 22.59
N GLN A 395 10.53 13.17 23.90
CA GLN A 395 11.53 12.61 24.79
C GLN A 395 11.48 11.07 24.77
N TRP A 396 10.27 10.52 24.89
CA TRP A 396 10.10 9.07 24.88
C TRP A 396 10.56 8.42 23.57
N LEU A 397 10.23 9.03 22.42
CA LEU A 397 10.68 8.53 21.11
C LEU A 397 12.20 8.67 20.93
N ASP A 398 12.82 9.77 21.35
CA ASP A 398 14.27 9.96 21.27
C ASP A 398 15.03 8.96 22.16
N GLU A 399 14.55 8.72 23.39
CA GLU A 399 15.11 7.70 24.29
C GLU A 399 15.01 6.29 23.70
N ALA A 400 13.89 5.96 23.06
CA ALA A 400 13.70 4.67 22.43
C ALA A 400 14.60 4.47 21.20
N LEU A 401 14.76 5.52 20.37
CA LEU A 401 15.66 5.49 19.22
C LEU A 401 17.13 5.49 19.64
N ALA A 402 17.51 6.13 20.74
CA ALA A 402 18.88 6.16 21.24
C ALA A 402 19.43 4.78 21.62
N ARG A 403 18.55 3.82 21.95
CA ARG A 403 18.92 2.43 22.27
C ARG A 403 19.21 1.57 21.03
N ARG A 404 19.08 2.13 19.83
CA ARG A 404 19.24 1.45 18.55
C ARG A 404 20.40 2.03 17.72
N THR A 405 20.97 1.22 16.84
CA THR A 405 22.20 1.55 16.07
C THR A 405 22.05 1.40 14.55
N ASP A 406 20.85 1.14 14.05
CA ASP A 406 20.58 0.97 12.62
C ASP A 406 20.56 2.29 11.84
N VAL A 407 20.87 2.22 10.53
CA VAL A 407 20.92 3.40 9.64
C VAL A 407 19.57 4.13 9.57
N ASP A 408 18.46 3.38 9.61
CA ASP A 408 17.10 3.94 9.64
C ASP A 408 16.86 4.81 10.88
N VAL A 409 17.50 4.48 12.01
CA VAL A 409 17.40 5.27 13.24
C VAL A 409 18.14 6.59 13.13
N ALA A 410 19.26 6.66 12.41
CA ALA A 410 19.97 7.92 12.19
C ALA A 410 19.07 8.92 11.44
N TRP A 411 18.32 8.45 10.43
CA TRP A 411 17.35 9.26 9.70
C TRP A 411 16.16 9.69 10.55
N GLU A 412 15.57 8.78 11.34
CA GLU A 412 14.47 9.14 12.27
C GLU A 412 14.92 10.18 13.31
N ARG A 413 16.13 10.06 13.85
CA ARG A 413 16.69 11.05 14.79
C ARG A 413 16.99 12.38 14.11
N HIS A 414 17.36 12.39 12.84
CA HIS A 414 17.49 13.63 12.08
C HIS A 414 16.14 14.34 11.93
N LYS A 415 15.06 13.59 11.63
CA LYS A 415 13.67 14.12 11.60
C LYS A 415 13.19 14.60 12.98
N LEU A 416 13.56 13.92 14.06
CA LEU A 416 13.19 14.36 15.41
C LEU A 416 13.73 15.73 15.78
N ARG A 417 14.92 16.12 15.30
CA ARG A 417 15.48 17.45 15.55
C ARG A 417 14.59 18.57 15.03
N ASP A 418 13.97 18.37 13.87
CA ASP A 418 12.99 19.31 13.31
C ASP A 418 11.79 19.48 14.25
N ARG A 419 11.24 18.35 14.72
CA ARG A 419 10.12 18.33 15.66
C ARG A 419 10.49 18.99 16.99
N ALA A 420 11.68 18.70 17.52
CA ALA A 420 12.19 19.33 18.75
C ALA A 420 12.29 20.86 18.61
N ALA A 421 12.75 21.35 17.46
CA ALA A 421 12.86 22.77 17.20
C ALA A 421 11.47 23.42 17.11
N ARG A 422 10.51 22.80 16.41
CA ARG A 422 9.13 23.28 16.32
C ARG A 422 8.40 23.25 17.67
N ILE A 423 8.61 22.21 18.49
CA ILE A 423 8.12 22.17 19.88
C ILE A 423 8.70 23.34 20.67
N ALA A 424 10.01 23.59 20.56
CA ALA A 424 10.65 24.72 21.24
C ALA A 424 10.04 26.05 20.80
N LEU A 425 9.75 26.24 19.50
CA LEU A 425 9.06 27.44 19.00
C LEU A 425 7.65 27.59 19.60
N ARG A 426 6.84 26.53 19.62
CA ARG A 426 5.50 26.55 20.25
C ARG A 426 5.54 26.78 21.77
N GLN A 427 6.69 26.54 22.42
CA GLN A 427 6.93 26.84 23.83
C GLN A 427 7.56 28.23 24.07
N GLY A 428 7.80 29.03 23.03
CA GLY A 428 8.51 30.31 23.15
C GLY A 428 10.02 30.18 23.45
N GLN A 429 10.60 28.98 23.31
CA GLN A 429 12.01 28.69 23.57
C GLN A 429 12.89 28.92 22.34
N ILE A 430 13.02 30.19 21.94
CA ILE A 430 13.65 30.58 20.65
C ILE A 430 15.12 30.16 20.55
N GLU A 431 15.93 30.39 21.58
CA GLU A 431 17.36 29.99 21.58
C GLU A 431 17.56 28.50 21.33
N ARG A 432 16.67 27.69 21.91
CA ARG A 432 16.70 26.24 21.77
C ARG A 432 16.38 25.85 20.33
N ALA A 433 15.35 26.47 19.74
CA ALA A 433 14.98 26.22 18.35
C ALA A 433 16.12 26.58 17.37
N VAL A 434 16.75 27.74 17.55
CA VAL A 434 17.90 28.18 16.74
C VAL A 434 19.06 27.19 16.86
N THR A 435 19.40 26.77 18.07
CA THR A 435 20.49 25.80 18.32
C THR A 435 20.21 24.47 17.61
N LEU A 436 18.97 23.97 17.70
CA LEU A 436 18.56 22.73 17.06
C LEU A 436 18.62 22.82 15.53
N TYR A 437 18.17 23.92 14.92
CA TYR A 437 18.27 24.11 13.48
C TYR A 437 19.69 24.30 12.99
N ARG A 438 20.57 24.99 13.75
CA ARG A 438 22.00 25.07 13.42
C ARG A 438 22.63 23.68 13.42
N LEU A 439 22.37 22.87 14.45
CA LEU A 439 22.85 21.49 14.51
C LEU A 439 22.31 20.67 13.32
N LYS A 440 21.00 20.70 13.06
CA LYS A 440 20.37 19.98 11.95
C LYS A 440 20.97 20.38 10.59
N ARG A 441 21.26 21.68 10.39
CA ARG A 441 21.91 22.19 9.17
C ARG A 441 23.30 21.59 8.97
N THR A 442 24.12 21.53 10.03
CA THR A 442 25.45 20.91 9.95
C THR A 442 25.39 19.41 9.64
N GLU A 443 24.32 18.73 10.05
CA GLU A 443 24.13 17.29 9.80
C GLU A 443 23.54 16.99 8.41
N SER A 444 22.89 17.97 7.76
CA SER A 444 22.13 17.76 6.52
C SER A 444 22.96 17.18 5.38
N ALA A 445 24.24 17.57 5.29
CA ALA A 445 25.17 17.02 4.30
C ALA A 445 25.34 15.49 4.41
N ARG A 446 25.24 14.92 5.63
CA ARG A 446 25.33 13.46 5.84
C ARG A 446 24.16 12.69 5.23
N PHE A 447 23.04 13.37 5.00
CA PHE A 447 21.82 12.81 4.43
C PHE A 447 21.56 13.32 3.02
N LYS A 448 22.59 13.81 2.32
CA LYS A 448 22.50 14.40 0.98
C LYS A 448 21.56 15.62 0.87
N GLY A 449 21.21 16.25 2.00
CA GLY A 449 20.42 17.48 2.02
C GLY A 449 21.27 18.71 1.71
N ASN A 450 20.69 19.69 1.02
CA ASN A 450 21.31 20.97 0.70
C ASN A 450 21.33 21.96 1.90
N GLY A 451 20.56 21.69 2.96
CA GLY A 451 20.45 22.53 4.15
C GLY A 451 19.64 23.83 3.97
N TYR A 452 18.94 23.98 2.83
CA TYR A 452 18.13 25.18 2.53
C TYR A 452 16.86 25.25 3.36
N ARG A 453 16.27 24.10 3.68
CA ARG A 453 15.12 24.06 4.59
C ARG A 453 15.48 24.58 5.99
N GLU A 454 16.66 24.20 6.48
CA GLU A 454 17.18 24.69 7.76
C GLU A 454 17.58 26.16 7.68
N LEU A 455 18.15 26.63 6.56
CA LEU A 455 18.42 28.04 6.32
C LEU A 455 17.13 28.89 6.37
N ALA A 456 16.06 28.43 5.71
CA ALA A 456 14.75 29.09 5.76
C ALA A 456 14.24 29.20 7.20
N TRP A 457 14.33 28.11 7.98
CA TRP A 457 13.94 28.14 9.39
C TRP A 457 14.80 29.09 10.23
N LEU A 458 16.11 29.08 10.05
CA LEU A 458 17.02 29.97 10.79
C LEU A 458 16.73 31.43 10.46
N LEU A 459 16.61 31.79 9.17
CA LEU A 459 16.26 33.16 8.78
C LEU A 459 14.90 33.55 9.34
N TYR A 460 13.91 32.65 9.25
CA TYR A 460 12.57 32.91 9.75
C TYR A 460 12.60 33.24 11.24
N ILE A 461 13.22 32.39 12.07
CA ILE A 461 13.26 32.58 13.52
C ILE A 461 14.03 33.85 13.90
N GLU A 462 15.20 34.07 13.30
CA GLU A 462 16.02 35.25 13.59
C GLU A 462 15.36 36.54 13.11
N SER A 463 14.48 36.49 12.10
CA SER A 463 13.69 37.66 11.68
C SER A 463 12.78 38.20 12.77
N TRP A 464 12.23 37.32 13.62
CA TRP A 464 11.39 37.72 14.74
C TRP A 464 12.18 38.12 15.99
N ARG A 465 13.39 37.55 16.16
CA ARG A 465 14.22 37.75 17.35
C ARG A 465 15.19 38.92 17.22
N ASP A 466 15.96 38.95 16.14
CA ASP A 466 17.04 39.89 15.89
C ASP A 466 17.15 40.24 14.38
N PRO A 467 16.13 40.94 13.83
CA PRO A 467 16.05 41.24 12.40
C PRO A 467 17.20 42.11 11.87
N HIS A 468 17.84 42.88 12.75
CA HIS A 468 18.91 43.82 12.41
C HIS A 468 20.32 43.32 12.80
N GLY A 469 20.42 42.10 13.33
CA GLY A 469 21.69 41.48 13.70
C GLY A 469 21.81 40.09 13.07
N ALA A 470 21.44 39.05 13.82
CA ALA A 470 21.61 37.65 13.43
C ALA A 470 20.90 37.26 12.11
N ALA A 471 19.81 37.93 11.75
CA ALA A 471 19.09 37.63 10.51
C ALA A 471 19.81 38.10 9.23
N ILE A 472 20.60 39.18 9.30
CA ILE A 472 21.26 39.79 8.12
C ILE A 472 22.15 38.81 7.34
N PRO A 473 23.12 38.10 7.95
CA PRO A 473 23.97 37.18 7.20
C PRO A 473 23.19 36.02 6.58
N LEU A 474 22.12 35.56 7.23
CA LEU A 474 21.23 34.53 6.70
C LEU A 474 20.44 35.07 5.50
N ALA A 475 19.93 36.30 5.58
CA ALA A 475 19.21 36.97 4.50
C ALA A 475 20.08 37.12 3.25
N HIS A 476 21.34 37.56 3.40
CA HIS A 476 22.27 37.64 2.27
C HIS A 476 22.58 36.27 1.64
N GLU A 477 22.64 35.21 2.45
CA GLU A 477 22.79 33.85 1.95
C GLU A 477 21.57 33.42 1.11
N VAL A 478 20.36 33.75 1.59
CA VAL A 478 19.11 33.52 0.85
C VAL A 478 19.05 34.35 -0.43
N GLU A 479 19.45 35.62 -0.41
CA GLU A 479 19.49 36.50 -1.59
C GLU A 479 20.38 35.93 -2.70
N SER A 480 21.60 35.53 -2.34
CA SER A 480 22.56 34.91 -3.28
C SER A 480 21.95 33.70 -3.99
N TRP A 481 21.19 32.89 -3.24
CA TRP A 481 20.51 31.73 -3.82
C TRP A 481 19.30 32.11 -4.67
N LEU A 482 18.45 33.02 -4.18
CA LEU A 482 17.27 33.49 -4.91
C LEU A 482 17.67 34.11 -6.24
N ASP A 483 18.78 34.84 -6.31
CA ASP A 483 19.27 35.51 -7.53
C ASP A 483 19.66 34.53 -8.65
N GLY A 484 19.89 33.26 -8.32
CA GLY A 484 20.06 32.18 -9.30
C GLY A 484 18.76 31.55 -9.81
N ILE A 485 17.59 32.02 -9.38
CA ILE A 485 16.29 31.41 -9.71
C ILE A 485 15.53 32.27 -10.71
N GLU A 486 15.39 31.74 -11.92
CA GLU A 486 14.57 32.34 -12.97
C GLU A 486 13.10 31.91 -12.88
N VAL A 487 12.84 30.66 -12.49
CA VAL A 487 11.49 30.08 -12.39
C VAL A 487 11.39 29.27 -11.10
N LEU A 488 10.35 29.50 -10.30
CA LEU A 488 10.01 28.62 -9.18
C LEU A 488 9.59 27.27 -9.75
N ASN A 489 10.38 26.23 -9.45
CA ASN A 489 10.19 24.87 -9.97
C ASN A 489 8.69 24.49 -9.95
N PRO A 490 8.08 24.12 -11.09
CA PRO A 490 6.65 23.82 -11.18
C PRO A 490 6.26 22.52 -10.47
N GLU A 491 7.21 21.72 -10.00
CA GLU A 491 6.92 20.43 -9.37
C GLU A 491 5.99 20.59 -8.15
N PRO A 492 4.90 19.82 -8.05
CA PRO A 492 3.83 20.00 -7.05
C PRO A 492 4.24 19.71 -5.59
N GLY A 493 5.50 19.39 -5.30
CA GLY A 493 6.05 19.09 -3.97
C GLY A 493 6.50 20.29 -3.13
N ASN A 494 7.09 20.00 -1.95
CA ASN A 494 7.63 20.99 -1.01
C ASN A 494 8.95 21.61 -1.53
N ALA A 495 8.86 22.60 -2.40
CA ALA A 495 10.05 23.29 -2.91
C ALA A 495 10.70 24.17 -1.83
N ASP A 496 12.01 23.97 -1.57
CA ASP A 496 12.81 24.78 -0.65
C ASP A 496 12.67 26.29 -0.93
N ALA A 497 12.51 26.65 -2.22
CA ALA A 497 12.33 28.02 -2.68
C ALA A 497 11.18 28.75 -1.98
N LEU A 498 10.03 28.09 -1.82
CA LEU A 498 8.85 28.71 -1.24
C LEU A 498 9.06 29.02 0.25
N TYR A 499 9.79 28.16 0.96
CA TYR A 499 10.08 28.35 2.37
C TYR A 499 11.16 29.41 2.60
N LEU A 500 12.14 29.51 1.69
CA LEU A 500 13.12 30.59 1.69
C LEU A 500 12.46 31.94 1.41
N LEU A 501 11.55 32.03 0.41
CA LEU A 501 10.77 33.23 0.13
C LEU A 501 9.90 33.65 1.32
N ARG A 502 9.26 32.70 1.99
CA ARG A 502 8.49 32.94 3.22
C ARG A 502 9.36 33.55 4.32
N ALA A 503 10.52 32.95 4.59
CA ALA A 503 11.45 33.44 5.59
C ALA A 503 12.00 34.84 5.25
N TYR A 504 12.31 35.06 3.98
CA TYR A 504 12.79 36.34 3.47
C TYR A 504 11.73 37.44 3.52
N ALA A 505 10.45 37.13 3.27
CA ALA A 505 9.34 38.05 3.44
C ALA A 505 9.12 38.44 4.91
N ALA A 506 9.22 37.47 5.84
CA ALA A 506 9.19 37.76 7.27
C ALA A 506 10.35 38.70 7.68
N TRP A 507 11.56 38.42 7.19
CA TRP A 507 12.72 39.29 7.42
C TRP A 507 12.49 40.70 6.87
N ALA A 508 12.04 40.84 5.62
CA ALA A 508 11.80 42.12 4.97
C ALA A 508 10.85 43.01 5.79
N TRP A 509 9.78 42.41 6.32
CA TRP A 509 8.84 43.10 7.21
C TRP A 509 9.46 43.47 8.56
N CYS A 510 10.03 42.51 9.29
CA CYS A 510 10.57 42.75 10.63
C CYS A 510 11.77 43.71 10.64
N SER A 511 12.59 43.70 9.59
CA SER A 511 13.77 44.56 9.45
C SER A 511 13.51 45.84 8.66
N GLN A 512 12.26 46.04 8.16
CA GLN A 512 11.84 47.19 7.36
C GLN A 512 12.74 47.44 6.13
N GLN A 513 13.14 46.37 5.43
CA GLN A 513 14.06 46.44 4.28
C GLN A 513 13.31 46.55 2.94
N SER A 514 13.22 47.75 2.39
CA SER A 514 12.51 48.00 1.12
C SER A 514 13.14 47.26 -0.08
N ALA A 515 14.47 47.12 -0.13
CA ALA A 515 15.15 46.40 -1.21
C ALA A 515 14.79 44.90 -1.23
N ALA A 516 14.48 44.32 -0.06
CA ALA A 516 14.03 42.94 0.04
C ALA A 516 12.63 42.75 -0.55
N ILE A 517 11.75 43.74 -0.36
CA ILE A 517 10.41 43.76 -0.97
C ILE A 517 10.53 43.80 -2.49
N GLU A 518 11.33 44.73 -3.03
CA GLU A 518 11.57 44.84 -4.48
C GLU A 518 12.04 43.50 -5.09
N ARG A 519 12.92 42.78 -4.39
CA ARG A 519 13.35 41.45 -4.83
C ARG A 519 12.23 40.40 -4.77
N LEU A 520 11.35 40.45 -3.77
CA LEU A 520 10.21 39.54 -3.67
C LEU A 520 9.19 39.75 -4.81
N GLU A 521 9.07 40.97 -5.33
CA GLU A 521 8.10 41.31 -6.38
C GLU A 521 8.30 40.49 -7.67
N ARG A 522 9.56 40.14 -8.00
CA ARG A 522 9.85 39.31 -9.17
C ARG A 522 9.21 37.92 -9.11
N PHE A 523 8.87 37.45 -7.91
CA PHE A 523 8.27 36.15 -7.66
C PHE A 523 6.74 36.18 -7.51
N ILE A 524 6.12 37.36 -7.43
CA ILE A 524 4.66 37.49 -7.20
C ILE A 524 3.84 36.67 -8.21
N PRO A 525 4.05 36.76 -9.54
CA PRO A 525 3.24 36.00 -10.49
C PRO A 525 3.32 34.48 -10.28
N MET A 526 4.50 33.99 -9.89
CA MET A 526 4.73 32.57 -9.62
C MET A 526 4.10 32.14 -8.29
N LEU A 527 4.18 32.99 -7.26
CA LEU A 527 3.55 32.76 -5.96
C LEU A 527 2.02 32.77 -6.06
N GLU A 528 1.44 33.65 -6.88
CA GLU A 528 0.01 33.67 -7.17
C GLU A 528 -0.46 32.37 -7.82
N ALA A 529 0.24 31.90 -8.85
CA ALA A 529 -0.08 30.61 -9.48
C ALA A 529 -0.01 29.45 -8.48
N ARG A 530 0.97 29.47 -7.57
CA ARG A 530 1.14 28.45 -6.53
C ARG A 530 0.08 28.50 -5.43
N LEU A 531 -0.42 29.68 -5.09
CA LEU A 531 -1.48 29.85 -4.09
C LEU A 531 -2.72 28.99 -4.41
N PHE A 532 -3.03 28.77 -5.69
CA PHE A 532 -4.23 28.05 -6.14
C PHE A 532 -4.00 26.62 -6.67
N SER A 533 -2.74 26.19 -6.84
CA SER A 533 -2.40 24.92 -7.52
C SER A 533 -1.68 23.89 -6.64
N GLY A 534 -1.49 24.18 -5.34
CA GLY A 534 -0.80 23.29 -4.40
C GLY A 534 -0.99 23.70 -2.94
N ASP A 535 0.06 23.50 -2.14
CA ASP A 535 0.11 23.95 -0.75
C ASP A 535 0.12 25.49 -0.67
N ALA A 536 -0.99 26.06 -0.19
CA ALA A 536 -1.18 27.50 -0.11
C ALA A 536 -0.42 28.14 1.05
N GLY A 537 0.10 27.37 2.01
CA GLY A 537 0.74 27.89 3.22
C GLY A 537 1.91 28.82 2.92
N PRO A 538 3.03 28.32 2.37
CA PRO A 538 4.19 29.15 2.06
C PRO A 538 3.90 30.40 1.20
N PRO A 539 3.20 30.31 0.03
CA PRO A 539 2.89 31.51 -0.76
C PRO A 539 1.91 32.45 -0.04
N GLY A 540 0.89 31.92 0.63
CA GLY A 540 -0.06 32.73 1.40
C GLY A 540 0.63 33.51 2.53
N PHE A 541 1.65 32.92 3.18
CA PHE A 541 2.38 33.60 4.25
C PHE A 541 3.30 34.69 3.71
N VAL A 542 3.92 34.48 2.54
CA VAL A 542 4.65 35.56 1.83
C VAL A 542 3.72 36.75 1.60
N PHE A 543 2.53 36.52 1.05
CA PHE A 543 1.57 37.60 0.82
C PHE A 543 1.07 38.23 2.12
N ALA A 544 0.89 37.47 3.20
CA ALA A 544 0.53 38.01 4.50
C ALA A 544 1.61 38.98 5.03
N TYR A 545 2.90 38.65 4.90
CA TYR A 545 3.99 39.58 5.24
C TYR A 545 4.02 40.83 4.34
N LEU A 546 3.74 40.69 3.04
CA LEU A 546 3.65 41.86 2.16
C LEU A 546 2.48 42.80 2.54
N HIS A 547 1.35 42.25 3.00
CA HIS A 547 0.25 43.06 3.56
C HIS A 547 0.67 43.77 4.85
N LEU A 548 1.46 43.12 5.72
CA LEU A 548 2.01 43.74 6.92
C LEU A 548 3.02 44.87 6.58
N CYS A 549 3.89 44.67 5.60
CA CYS A 549 4.77 45.74 5.07
C CYS A 549 3.95 46.95 4.60
N ARG A 550 2.87 46.71 3.85
CA ARG A 550 1.99 47.77 3.34
C ARG A 550 1.27 48.51 4.47
N ARG A 551 0.76 47.78 5.47
CA ARG A 551 0.15 48.38 6.69
C ARG A 551 1.13 49.33 7.36
N ASP A 552 2.41 48.97 7.38
CA ASP A 552 3.49 49.76 8.00
C ASP A 552 4.04 50.87 7.08
N GLY A 553 3.45 51.07 5.90
CA GLY A 553 3.80 52.15 4.98
C GLY A 553 5.04 51.89 4.13
N MET A 554 5.51 50.65 4.04
CA MET A 554 6.66 50.29 3.19
C MET A 554 6.30 50.35 1.69
N PRO A 555 7.24 50.75 0.81
CA PRO A 555 7.01 50.80 -0.63
C PRO A 555 7.00 49.39 -1.25
N GLY A 556 6.17 49.19 -2.27
CA GLY A 556 6.16 47.97 -3.08
C GLY A 556 4.89 47.78 -3.91
N THR A 557 4.90 46.75 -4.76
CA THR A 557 3.79 46.32 -5.61
C THR A 557 2.64 45.76 -4.77
N GLN A 558 1.41 45.97 -5.24
CA GLN A 558 0.21 45.52 -4.54
C GLN A 558 0.09 43.98 -4.60
N PRO A 559 0.12 43.25 -3.46
CA PRO A 559 -0.16 41.82 -3.45
C PRO A 559 -1.65 41.55 -3.75
N PRO A 560 -2.04 40.28 -4.01
CA PRO A 560 -3.44 39.88 -4.09
C PRO A 560 -4.27 40.39 -2.91
N PRO A 561 -5.58 40.65 -3.10
CA PRO A 561 -6.46 41.09 -2.02
C PRO A 561 -6.38 40.16 -0.80
N TRP A 562 -6.33 40.75 0.40
CA TRP A 562 -6.25 40.00 1.67
C TRP A 562 -7.37 38.95 1.79
N ASP A 563 -8.60 39.33 1.46
CA ASP A 563 -9.76 38.41 1.50
C ASP A 563 -9.55 37.15 0.65
N ALA A 564 -8.90 37.27 -0.52
CA ALA A 564 -8.62 36.13 -1.38
C ALA A 564 -7.56 35.20 -0.75
N ILE A 565 -6.49 35.77 -0.19
CA ILE A 565 -5.44 35.00 0.49
C ILE A 565 -6.01 34.31 1.73
N ALA A 566 -6.75 35.05 2.56
CA ALA A 566 -7.36 34.53 3.76
C ALA A 566 -8.37 33.43 3.46
N THR A 567 -9.17 33.57 2.39
CA THR A 567 -10.10 32.52 1.95
C THR A 567 -9.36 31.23 1.60
N VAL A 568 -8.30 31.29 0.80
CA VAL A 568 -7.53 30.10 0.41
C VAL A 568 -6.85 29.45 1.62
N LEU A 569 -6.25 30.24 2.51
CA LEU A 569 -5.63 29.73 3.73
C LEU A 569 -6.67 29.11 4.69
N GLU A 570 -7.86 29.70 4.77
CA GLU A 570 -8.97 29.18 5.57
C GLU A 570 -9.54 27.89 4.96
N GLU A 571 -9.67 27.79 3.64
CA GLU A 571 -10.09 26.58 2.91
C GLU A 571 -9.10 25.41 3.13
N GLN A 572 -7.80 25.71 3.12
CA GLN A 572 -6.74 24.73 3.46
C GLN A 572 -6.48 24.59 4.97
N ARG A 573 -7.27 25.28 5.80
CA ARG A 573 -7.32 25.15 7.27
C ARG A 573 -6.06 25.57 8.03
N TYR A 574 -5.30 26.54 7.51
CA TYR A 574 -4.21 27.23 8.23
C TYR A 574 -4.75 28.20 9.29
N PHE A 575 -5.67 27.75 10.15
CA PHE A 575 -6.45 28.65 11.02
C PHE A 575 -5.60 29.37 12.07
N LEU A 576 -4.61 28.71 12.65
CA LEU A 576 -3.77 29.31 13.70
C LEU A 576 -2.84 30.37 13.12
N GLU A 577 -2.16 30.04 12.02
CA GLU A 577 -1.30 30.93 11.28
C GLU A 577 -2.08 32.14 10.75
N LEU A 578 -3.27 31.90 10.18
CA LEU A 578 -4.15 32.95 9.71
C LEU A 578 -4.68 33.82 10.87
N ALA A 579 -4.99 33.24 12.03
CA ALA A 579 -5.38 34.01 13.21
C ALA A 579 -4.27 34.95 13.66
N ALA A 580 -3.02 34.49 13.66
CA ALA A 580 -1.86 35.32 14.00
C ALA A 580 -1.65 36.47 12.99
N PHE A 581 -1.72 36.21 11.68
CA PHE A 581 -1.60 37.26 10.66
C PHE A 581 -2.73 38.29 10.75
N THR A 582 -3.96 37.81 10.89
CA THR A 582 -5.15 38.65 11.04
C THR A 582 -5.04 39.53 12.28
N ALA A 583 -4.57 38.99 13.41
CA ALA A 583 -4.39 39.74 14.64
C ALA A 583 -3.30 40.82 14.50
N LEU A 584 -2.21 40.50 13.80
CA LEU A 584 -1.19 41.50 13.44
C LEU A 584 -1.79 42.60 12.56
N LEU A 585 -2.59 42.27 11.54
CA LEU A 585 -3.26 43.26 10.68
C LEU A 585 -4.31 44.12 11.41
N GLY A 586 -4.60 43.84 12.69
CA GLY A 586 -5.57 44.58 13.50
C GLY A 586 -7.01 44.09 13.35
N GLU A 587 -7.23 42.97 12.66
CA GLU A 587 -8.56 42.41 12.38
C GLU A 587 -9.04 41.47 13.51
N ARG A 588 -9.09 41.99 14.75
CA ARG A 588 -9.36 41.20 15.97
C ARG A 588 -10.57 40.27 15.89
N GLY A 589 -11.68 40.73 15.30
CA GLY A 589 -12.90 39.93 15.16
C GLY A 589 -12.69 38.66 14.32
N MET A 590 -11.89 38.76 13.24
CA MET A 590 -11.56 37.62 12.40
C MET A 590 -10.56 36.68 13.09
N ALA A 591 -9.58 37.22 13.84
CA ALA A 591 -8.64 36.41 14.60
C ALA A 591 -9.36 35.52 15.64
N ILE A 592 -10.33 36.08 16.37
CA ILE A 592 -11.15 35.32 17.34
C ILE A 592 -11.98 34.24 16.64
N ARG A 593 -12.62 34.55 15.50
CA ARG A 593 -13.37 33.57 14.70
C ARG A 593 -12.50 32.40 14.26
N LEU A 594 -11.27 32.68 13.84
CA LEU A 594 -10.31 31.66 13.41
C LEU A 594 -9.82 30.82 14.59
N LEU A 595 -9.60 31.43 15.76
CA LEU A 595 -9.31 30.69 16.99
C LEU A 595 -10.44 29.73 17.36
N ASP A 596 -11.71 30.12 17.22
CA ASP A 596 -12.83 29.20 17.45
C ASP A 596 -12.76 27.97 16.50
N ARG A 597 -12.27 28.14 15.27
CA ARG A 597 -12.01 27.03 14.35
C ARG A 597 -10.81 26.17 14.75
N VAL A 598 -9.74 26.77 15.26
CA VAL A 598 -8.61 26.04 15.86
C VAL A 598 -9.09 25.17 17.02
N VAL A 599 -9.94 25.72 17.91
CA VAL A 599 -10.56 24.95 19.00
C VAL A 599 -11.39 23.80 18.45
N ALA A 600 -12.20 24.04 17.42
CA ALA A 600 -13.00 23.00 16.79
C ALA A 600 -12.15 21.86 16.19
N GLN A 601 -10.95 22.14 15.66
CA GLN A 601 -10.02 21.12 15.17
C GLN A 601 -9.45 20.24 16.29
N ARG A 602 -9.40 20.74 17.53
CA ARG A 602 -8.92 20.00 18.71
C ARG A 602 -10.02 19.18 19.40
N VAL A 603 -11.29 19.34 19.00
CA VAL A 603 -12.39 18.57 19.58
C VAL A 603 -12.24 17.10 19.21
N TRP A 604 -12.04 16.27 20.23
CA TRP A 604 -11.87 14.83 20.08
C TRP A 604 -13.23 14.12 20.13
N HIS A 605 -13.70 13.58 19.01
CA HIS A 605 -14.93 12.80 18.97
C HIS A 605 -14.66 11.34 19.43
N ARG A 606 -15.06 11.00 20.66
CA ARG A 606 -15.00 9.62 21.17
C ARG A 606 -15.99 8.75 20.38
N PRO A 607 -15.54 7.60 19.86
CA PRO A 607 -15.44 6.40 20.71
C PRO A 607 -14.04 5.78 20.86
N PHE A 608 -12.99 6.35 20.26
CA PHE A 608 -11.64 5.75 20.26
C PHE A 608 -10.70 6.40 21.29
N ALA A 609 -9.94 5.56 21.99
CA ALA A 609 -8.93 5.93 22.98
C ALA A 609 -7.54 5.51 22.50
N PHE A 610 -6.52 6.29 22.87
CA PHE A 610 -5.14 5.86 22.67
C PHE A 610 -4.84 4.59 23.49
N PRO A 611 -3.84 3.78 23.07
CA PRO A 611 -3.32 2.70 23.90
C PRO A 611 -2.98 3.16 25.31
N LYS A 612 -3.22 2.32 26.32
CA LYS A 612 -2.94 2.65 27.73
C LYS A 612 -1.52 3.13 28.01
N TRP A 613 -0.53 2.60 27.30
CA TRP A 613 0.86 3.03 27.46
C TRP A 613 1.14 4.46 26.97
N LEU A 614 0.22 5.09 26.21
CA LEU A 614 0.24 6.52 25.87
C LEU A 614 -0.52 7.39 26.86
N GLU A 615 -1.33 6.80 27.74
CA GLU A 615 -2.02 7.55 28.79
C GLU A 615 -0.99 8.23 29.70
N ASP A 616 0.13 7.55 29.99
CA ASP A 616 1.25 8.07 30.78
C ASP A 616 2.02 9.21 30.08
N ALA A 617 1.84 9.42 28.77
CA ALA A 617 2.47 10.51 28.00
C ALA A 617 1.77 11.88 28.22
N GLY A 618 0.85 11.97 29.18
CA GLY A 618 0.12 13.20 29.51
C GLY A 618 -1.08 13.46 28.61
N LEU A 619 -1.52 12.51 27.80
CA LEU A 619 -2.69 12.63 26.91
C LEU A 619 -4.03 12.34 27.62
N LEU A 620 -4.01 11.98 28.91
CA LEU A 620 -5.17 11.58 29.70
C LEU A 620 -6.24 12.67 29.84
N ASP A 621 -5.84 13.92 30.04
CA ASP A 621 -6.76 15.05 30.18
C ASP A 621 -6.68 15.98 28.96
N TRP A 622 -7.05 15.43 27.81
CA TRP A 622 -7.07 16.15 26.54
C TRP A 622 -7.87 17.46 26.63
N GLU A 623 -9.01 17.44 27.32
CA GLU A 623 -9.87 18.61 27.47
C GLU A 623 -9.19 19.72 28.28
N ALA A 624 -8.53 19.39 29.40
CA ALA A 624 -7.78 20.39 30.16
C ALA A 624 -6.58 20.95 29.39
N LEU A 625 -5.85 20.09 28.66
CA LEU A 625 -4.74 20.53 27.81
C LEU A 625 -5.18 21.54 26.75
N VAL A 626 -6.29 21.24 26.07
CA VAL A 626 -6.89 22.13 25.07
C VAL A 626 -7.37 23.41 25.74
N ALA A 627 -8.07 23.33 26.87
CA ALA A 627 -8.58 24.50 27.58
C ALA A 627 -7.47 25.47 28.01
N GLU A 628 -6.37 24.95 28.55
CA GLU A 628 -5.23 25.76 28.96
C GLU A 628 -4.55 26.43 27.75
N ARG A 629 -4.39 25.70 26.63
CA ARG A 629 -3.81 26.31 25.43
C ARG A 629 -4.70 27.41 24.85
N VAL A 630 -6.01 27.17 24.79
CA VAL A 630 -6.98 28.16 24.30
C VAL A 630 -6.93 29.45 25.12
N ARG A 631 -6.69 29.35 26.44
CA ARG A 631 -6.50 30.51 27.30
C ARG A 631 -5.29 31.35 26.87
N VAL A 632 -4.15 30.69 26.61
CA VAL A 632 -2.91 31.36 26.12
C VAL A 632 -3.14 32.03 24.77
N GLU A 633 -3.76 31.33 23.82
CA GLU A 633 -4.06 31.86 22.48
C GLU A 633 -4.97 33.07 22.51
N ARG A 634 -6.08 32.99 23.25
CA ARG A 634 -7.02 34.11 23.37
C ARG A 634 -6.39 35.30 24.08
N GLN A 635 -5.50 35.06 25.05
CA GLN A 635 -4.78 36.14 25.73
C GLN A 635 -3.81 36.85 24.77
N ALA A 636 -3.08 36.10 23.95
CA ALA A 636 -2.06 36.64 23.06
C ALA A 636 -2.62 37.26 21.77
N LEU A 637 -3.62 36.63 21.15
CA LEU A 637 -4.19 37.06 19.86
C LEU A 637 -5.49 37.85 20.00
N GLY A 638 -6.17 37.73 21.13
CA GLY A 638 -7.43 38.43 21.41
C GLY A 638 -7.27 39.79 22.08
N GLY A 639 -6.04 40.28 22.28
CA GLY A 639 -5.75 41.60 22.86
C GLY A 639 -6.12 42.78 21.95
N GLU A 640 -5.97 44.01 22.45
CA GLU A 640 -6.22 45.24 21.66
C GLU A 640 -5.13 45.49 20.59
N SER A 641 -3.90 45.05 20.86
CA SER A 641 -2.77 45.11 19.93
C SER A 641 -1.91 43.86 20.08
N VAL A 642 -1.55 43.23 18.96
CA VAL A 642 -0.64 42.09 18.93
C VAL A 642 0.72 42.55 18.43
N SER A 643 1.77 42.34 19.23
CA SER A 643 3.15 42.63 18.84
C SER A 643 3.90 41.37 18.41
N PRO A 644 4.95 41.51 17.58
CA PRO A 644 5.85 40.40 17.25
C PRO A 644 6.43 39.70 18.48
N GLU A 645 6.81 40.45 19.51
CA GLU A 645 7.32 39.92 20.78
C GLU A 645 6.28 39.06 21.51
N THR A 646 5.01 39.48 21.51
CA THR A 646 3.92 38.72 22.15
C THR A 646 3.76 37.35 21.49
N LEU A 647 3.80 37.29 20.16
CA LEU A 647 3.71 36.02 19.41
C LEU A 647 4.93 35.13 19.66
N LEU A 648 6.12 35.74 19.71
CA LEU A 648 7.38 35.04 19.95
C LEU A 648 7.39 34.35 21.32
N VAL A 649 7.07 35.07 22.39
CA VAL A 649 7.09 34.56 23.78
C VAL A 649 5.94 33.59 24.03
N SER A 650 4.77 33.80 23.41
CA SER A 650 3.61 32.90 23.57
C SER A 650 3.70 31.63 22.72
N GLY A 651 4.68 31.54 21.82
CA GLY A 651 4.86 30.42 20.89
C GLY A 651 3.79 30.34 19.80
N LEU A 652 3.31 31.50 19.35
CA LEU A 652 2.23 31.65 18.38
C LEU A 652 2.73 32.26 17.05
N LEU A 653 4.00 32.07 16.75
CA LEU A 653 4.53 32.39 15.43
C LEU A 653 3.76 31.58 14.36
N PRO A 654 3.45 32.16 13.20
CA PRO A 654 2.94 31.38 12.06
C PRO A 654 4.01 30.39 11.59
N LEU A 655 3.84 29.07 11.73
CA LEU A 655 4.92 28.09 11.49
C LEU A 655 4.92 27.48 10.09
#